data_AF-A0A4Q2D9E8-F1
#
_entry.id   AF-A0A4Q2D9E8-F1
#
_cell.length_a   1.000
_cell.length_b   1.000
_cell.length_c   1.000
_cell.angle_alpha   90.00
_cell.angle_beta   90.00
_cell.angle_gamma   90.00
#
_symmetry.space_group_name_H-M   'P 1'
#
loop_
_entity.id
_entity.type
_entity.pdbx_description
1 polymer ?
#
loop_
_entity_poly.entity_id
_entity_poly.type
_entity_poly.pdbx_seq_one_letter_code
_entity_poly.pdbx_strand_id
1 'polypeptide(L)'
;MSPSTSNNGKRPQEAADAAFVHLPHELLFEIISLLSSTTDLLSLALTCSSLYSHVVPYHTEYRILRIRTLHPTLFAHLARRTDLSRNIREVHISEKHNYTRGDRMPRSLVDLKVDGDPRLNGSGIPGTDGERIKALNVCKALRCMTRLESFTWEWNGVYTTEQTHGHYGSARKRVVVNPMSDSRFEDAILAEVARKPTVKEFGVSGPFGMHVNGPSADNKFEYPVWHVSNLTSLHLTGDTFLRTGNILPLCIMLSRSPNLECLTIPLEFKHLSILLLPNLKRVNLPLLSGSSTNVDESARVFVENHPGIEELSWYPIGTPRLGRGVLPKLRKLRGNMGLMRALAESDDQEEVQLTQPAIVPAIATPSSQPSTSGLLSAAGPRKKNKRLSVIPEAEEAEPEDAEDDADEDEDGEATPPAPSPPPLPEDDEPSSPSSPSVQYAPYSEASPSSPQLALPMITISAPPSTPTSLQLPSSSPSRLLRPLESLDIQCLSASALLSLGPKFMDRTALRELLILNLSSPDELRDVAQVFKEVRWVHIPGAYLPQEDQSPHPISLSVDEIVEILPMFEQLEVVRGNALWRAARNAVADGEMADEADENQVKNKVHEVLGVLARACPGLKEVDHCDWYERRSGYKRVVVQRTLVEMPKVVSESDSVRVHVEDGEQDVEEVEVVSYSVRKPVASPQRTFPPLYKGTGNEGQDRLAFIHILERLKTQKRTGWVNHKVPNPESISDHMYRMAILSMLTTDQSLDVSKCVMMALVHDLAEAQVGDITPYENFTKEEKHRLEQEAMNNFVHTMLRNSPAAQRIEALWREYEGGETPEAKFVKDLDRFEMASQALEYERNHGVSTLQPFFDSSVPRLQHPEVQAWGKDLMKEREILQQSQANTSTSGQL
;
A
#
# COMPACT_ATOMS: atom_id res chain seq x y z
N MET A 1 16.24 51.42 -51.66
CA MET A 1 17.72 51.24 -51.61
C MET A 1 18.00 49.82 -51.18
N SER A 2 18.98 49.17 -51.80
CA SER A 2 19.41 47.80 -51.46
C SER A 2 20.62 47.85 -50.48
N PRO A 3 21.18 46.73 -49.99
CA PRO A 3 20.83 46.25 -48.65
C PRO A 3 22.03 46.11 -47.70
N SER A 4 21.77 45.91 -46.40
CA SER A 4 22.79 45.52 -45.41
C SER A 4 22.55 44.11 -44.88
N THR A 5 23.17 43.12 -45.52
CA THR A 5 23.12 41.71 -45.11
C THR A 5 23.96 41.48 -43.84
N SER A 6 23.32 41.24 -42.70
CA SER A 6 23.96 40.63 -41.54
C SER A 6 23.68 39.12 -41.54
N ASN A 7 24.54 38.35 -42.22
CA ASN A 7 24.44 36.90 -42.29
C ASN A 7 25.03 36.27 -41.03
N ASN A 8 24.30 36.34 -39.91
CA ASN A 8 24.73 35.74 -38.65
C ASN A 8 24.31 34.27 -38.60
N GLY A 9 25.24 33.37 -38.91
CA GLY A 9 24.99 31.94 -39.04
C GLY A 9 24.71 31.26 -37.70
N LYS A 10 23.44 31.32 -37.24
CA LYS A 10 22.94 30.42 -36.20
C LYS A 10 23.18 28.97 -36.63
N ARG A 11 23.59 28.13 -35.68
CA ARG A 11 23.73 26.69 -35.93
C ARG A 11 22.34 26.10 -36.26
N PRO A 12 22.23 25.07 -37.11
CA PRO A 12 20.93 24.43 -37.41
C PRO A 12 20.17 24.02 -36.13
N GLN A 13 20.89 23.63 -35.08
CA GLN A 13 20.35 23.34 -33.75
C GLN A 13 19.57 24.52 -33.14
N GLU A 14 20.20 25.70 -33.06
CA GLU A 14 19.61 26.90 -32.43
C GLU A 14 18.38 27.44 -33.18
N ALA A 15 18.22 27.07 -34.46
CA ALA A 15 17.02 27.35 -35.24
C ALA A 15 15.91 26.30 -35.00
N ALA A 16 16.28 25.05 -34.71
CA ALA A 16 15.34 23.97 -34.40
C ALA A 16 14.80 24.06 -32.97
N ASP A 17 15.67 24.37 -32.00
CA ASP A 17 15.28 24.58 -30.59
C ASP A 17 14.28 25.75 -30.47
N ALA A 18 14.51 26.81 -31.24
CA ALA A 18 13.61 27.96 -31.39
C ALA A 18 12.38 27.68 -32.27
N ALA A 19 12.27 26.52 -32.91
CA ALA A 19 11.07 26.11 -33.64
C ALA A 19 10.12 25.28 -32.75
N PHE A 20 10.66 24.39 -31.90
CA PHE A 20 9.85 23.49 -31.08
C PHE A 20 9.04 24.21 -29.99
N VAL A 21 9.68 25.11 -29.24
CA VAL A 21 9.02 25.87 -28.15
C VAL A 21 8.01 26.91 -28.69
N HIS A 22 8.09 27.23 -29.98
CA HIS A 22 7.18 28.15 -30.69
C HIS A 22 6.05 27.43 -31.46
N LEU A 23 5.89 26.12 -31.29
CA LEU A 23 4.73 25.39 -31.82
C LEU A 23 3.41 25.83 -31.14
N PRO A 24 2.27 25.79 -31.85
CA PRO A 24 0.94 25.90 -31.24
C PRO A 24 0.79 24.92 -30.07
N HIS A 25 0.15 25.36 -28.99
CA HIS A 25 0.07 24.61 -27.74
C HIS A 25 -0.55 23.22 -27.95
N GLU A 26 -1.53 23.06 -28.84
CA GLU A 26 -2.17 21.78 -29.14
C GLU A 26 -1.16 20.75 -29.68
N LEU A 27 -0.28 21.17 -30.60
CA LEU A 27 0.78 20.32 -31.14
C LEU A 27 1.86 20.02 -30.09
N LEU A 28 2.22 21.02 -29.27
CA LEU A 28 3.19 20.85 -28.21
C LEU A 28 2.69 19.86 -27.13
N PHE A 29 1.45 20.02 -26.66
CA PHE A 29 0.78 19.07 -25.74
C PHE A 29 0.64 17.67 -26.36
N GLU A 30 0.37 17.55 -27.66
CA GLU A 30 0.30 16.24 -28.31
C GLU A 30 1.67 15.55 -28.37
N ILE A 31 2.73 16.27 -28.76
CA ILE A 31 4.10 15.72 -28.82
C ILE A 31 4.58 15.33 -27.42
N ILE A 32 4.37 16.17 -26.41
CA ILE A 32 4.70 15.83 -25.00
C ILE A 32 3.85 14.63 -24.52
N SER A 33 2.62 14.45 -25.01
CA SER A 33 1.80 13.27 -24.67
C SER A 33 2.39 11.94 -25.15
N LEU A 34 3.27 11.97 -26.18
CA LEU A 34 3.96 10.80 -26.73
C LEU A 34 4.98 10.20 -25.75
N LEU A 35 5.53 10.99 -24.83
CA LEU A 35 6.42 10.50 -23.77
C LEU A 35 5.58 9.74 -22.71
N SER A 36 5.72 8.41 -22.66
CA SER A 36 5.10 7.59 -21.60
C SER A 36 5.94 7.57 -20.31
N SER A 37 7.27 7.71 -20.40
CA SER A 37 8.17 7.77 -19.23
C SER A 37 7.98 9.05 -18.40
N THR A 38 7.82 8.89 -17.09
CA THR A 38 7.77 10.02 -16.16
C THR A 38 9.14 10.69 -15.96
N THR A 39 10.23 9.93 -16.06
CA THR A 39 11.59 10.46 -16.01
C THR A 39 11.87 11.36 -17.22
N ASP A 40 11.47 10.94 -18.42
CA ASP A 40 11.74 11.67 -19.66
C ASP A 40 10.92 12.97 -19.71
N LEU A 41 9.69 12.94 -19.21
CA LEU A 41 8.86 14.13 -19.00
C LEU A 41 9.54 15.11 -18.03
N LEU A 42 10.06 14.64 -16.89
CA LEU A 42 10.75 15.50 -15.93
C LEU A 42 12.06 16.07 -16.53
N SER A 43 12.83 15.26 -17.25
CA SER A 43 14.01 15.71 -18.00
C SER A 43 13.66 16.80 -19.02
N LEU A 44 12.56 16.64 -19.77
CA LEU A 44 12.06 17.65 -20.70
C LEU A 44 11.62 18.93 -19.97
N ALA A 45 10.91 18.80 -18.85
CA ALA A 45 10.49 19.93 -18.02
C ALA A 45 11.67 20.75 -17.47
N LEU A 46 12.79 20.09 -17.20
CA LEU A 46 14.02 20.73 -16.70
C LEU A 46 14.82 21.47 -17.79
N THR A 47 14.49 21.32 -19.08
CA THR A 47 15.22 22.01 -20.17
C THR A 47 14.97 23.51 -20.21
N CYS A 48 13.73 23.97 -19.97
CA CYS A 48 13.38 25.39 -19.90
C CYS A 48 12.04 25.63 -19.19
N SER A 49 11.83 26.86 -18.70
CA SER A 49 10.62 27.28 -17.98
C SER A 49 9.32 27.19 -18.80
N SER A 50 9.38 27.36 -20.11
CA SER A 50 8.22 27.17 -20.98
C SER A 50 7.79 25.70 -21.00
N LEU A 51 8.69 24.77 -21.33
CA LEU A 51 8.40 23.34 -21.32
C LEU A 51 8.03 22.82 -19.93
N TYR A 52 8.62 23.38 -18.86
CA TYR A 52 8.16 23.14 -17.49
C TYR A 52 6.66 23.41 -17.33
N SER A 53 6.17 24.57 -17.77
CA SER A 53 4.75 24.96 -17.64
C SER A 53 3.78 24.13 -18.50
N HIS A 54 4.27 23.51 -19.58
CA HIS A 54 3.46 22.58 -20.39
C HIS A 54 3.50 21.15 -19.84
N VAL A 55 4.61 20.71 -19.24
CA VAL A 55 4.74 19.36 -18.67
C VAL A 55 4.11 19.25 -17.28
N VAL A 56 4.30 20.27 -16.45
CA VAL A 56 3.85 20.32 -15.04
C VAL A 56 2.76 21.39 -14.92
N PRO A 57 1.54 21.07 -14.45
CA PRO A 57 1.07 19.76 -13.96
C PRO A 57 0.49 18.83 -15.06
N TYR A 58 0.19 19.36 -16.25
CA TYR A 58 -0.69 18.76 -17.27
C TYR A 58 -0.36 17.31 -17.66
N HIS A 59 0.92 16.94 -17.70
CA HIS A 59 1.35 15.58 -17.99
C HIS A 59 1.83 14.84 -16.74
N THR A 60 2.58 15.49 -15.83
CA THR A 60 3.20 14.79 -14.69
C THR A 60 2.22 14.34 -13.61
N GLU A 61 1.19 15.13 -13.31
CA GLU A 61 0.11 14.69 -12.41
C GLU A 61 -0.76 13.62 -13.07
N TYR A 62 -0.98 13.74 -14.38
CA TYR A 62 -1.89 12.90 -15.16
C TYR A 62 -1.19 11.71 -15.86
N ARG A 63 -0.03 11.21 -15.40
CA ARG A 63 0.52 9.91 -15.88
C ARG A 63 0.01 8.70 -15.12
N ILE A 64 0.05 8.78 -13.79
CA ILE A 64 -0.13 7.63 -12.90
C ILE A 64 -1.19 8.00 -11.88
N LEU A 65 -2.36 7.38 -11.98
CA LEU A 65 -3.41 7.44 -10.98
C LEU A 65 -3.23 6.27 -10.01
N ARG A 66 -2.92 6.55 -8.74
CA ARG A 66 -2.95 5.56 -7.65
C ARG A 66 -3.85 6.07 -6.53
N ILE A 67 -4.88 5.29 -6.19
CA ILE A 67 -5.89 5.66 -5.20
C ILE A 67 -6.26 4.46 -4.32
N ARG A 68 -6.41 4.70 -3.01
CA ARG A 68 -6.89 3.70 -2.05
C ARG A 68 -8.41 3.61 -1.91
N THR A 69 -9.16 4.55 -2.50
CA THR A 69 -10.63 4.54 -2.56
C THR A 69 -11.12 5.19 -3.85
N LEU A 70 -12.30 4.77 -4.34
CA LEU A 70 -12.95 5.35 -5.51
C LEU A 70 -13.54 6.74 -5.19
N HIS A 71 -12.75 7.79 -5.40
CA HIS A 71 -13.16 9.19 -5.22
C HIS A 71 -14.09 9.66 -6.36
N PRO A 72 -15.39 9.94 -6.11
CA PRO A 72 -16.35 10.25 -7.18
C PRO A 72 -16.02 11.57 -7.89
N THR A 73 -15.55 12.56 -7.11
CA THR A 73 -15.08 13.89 -7.52
C THR A 73 -13.98 13.78 -8.58
N LEU A 74 -12.98 12.94 -8.32
CA LEU A 74 -11.81 12.76 -9.18
C LEU A 74 -12.18 12.10 -10.51
N PHE A 75 -13.06 11.10 -10.49
CA PHE A 75 -13.54 10.49 -11.73
C PHE A 75 -14.54 11.40 -12.48
N ALA A 76 -15.30 12.25 -11.79
CA ALA A 76 -16.10 13.31 -12.44
C ALA A 76 -15.21 14.33 -13.17
N HIS A 77 -14.15 14.81 -12.51
CA HIS A 77 -13.12 15.67 -13.11
C HIS A 77 -12.52 15.03 -14.36
N LEU A 78 -12.06 13.77 -14.27
CA LEU A 78 -11.44 13.04 -15.37
C LEU A 78 -12.43 12.72 -16.52
N ALA A 79 -13.71 12.54 -16.22
CA ALA A 79 -14.76 12.41 -17.22
C ALA A 79 -15.05 13.73 -17.97
N ARG A 80 -14.78 14.89 -17.34
CA ARG A 80 -14.93 16.23 -17.95
C ARG A 80 -13.70 16.65 -18.74
N ARG A 81 -12.49 16.45 -18.16
CA ARG A 81 -11.19 16.86 -18.74
C ARG A 81 -10.57 15.76 -19.60
N THR A 82 -11.21 15.49 -20.74
CA THR A 82 -10.77 14.48 -21.71
C THR A 82 -9.35 14.76 -22.25
N ASP A 83 -8.99 16.04 -22.34
CA ASP A 83 -7.68 16.58 -22.70
C ASP A 83 -6.55 16.18 -21.74
N LEU A 84 -6.89 15.99 -20.46
CA LEU A 84 -5.96 15.56 -19.41
C LEU A 84 -6.01 14.03 -19.21
N SER A 85 -7.20 13.43 -19.18
CA SER A 85 -7.38 11.98 -18.93
C SER A 85 -6.69 11.09 -19.96
N ARG A 86 -6.55 11.54 -21.21
CA ARG A 86 -5.77 10.85 -22.26
C ARG A 86 -4.27 10.71 -21.95
N ASN A 87 -3.74 11.51 -21.02
CA ASN A 87 -2.34 11.41 -20.57
C ASN A 87 -2.10 10.24 -19.61
N ILE A 88 -3.15 9.68 -19.00
CA ILE A 88 -3.03 8.60 -18.02
C ILE A 88 -2.53 7.33 -18.73
N ARG A 89 -1.48 6.74 -18.15
CA ARG A 89 -0.81 5.50 -18.59
C ARG A 89 -1.07 4.37 -17.59
N GLU A 90 -1.11 4.69 -16.30
CA GLU A 90 -1.32 3.73 -15.22
C GLU A 90 -2.54 4.10 -14.36
N VAL A 91 -3.38 3.13 -14.03
CA VAL A 91 -4.44 3.22 -13.02
C VAL A 91 -4.27 2.09 -12.01
N HIS A 92 -4.06 2.43 -10.74
CA HIS A 92 -3.92 1.50 -9.62
C HIS A 92 -4.97 1.83 -8.56
N ILE A 93 -5.90 0.91 -8.30
CA ILE A 93 -6.94 1.02 -7.29
C ILE A 93 -6.67 -0.10 -6.28
N SER A 94 -6.07 0.22 -5.13
CA SER A 94 -5.54 -0.79 -4.21
C SER A 94 -5.83 -0.46 -2.75
N GLU A 95 -6.22 -1.44 -1.95
CA GLU A 95 -6.42 -1.25 -0.50
C GLU A 95 -5.22 -0.65 0.26
N LYS A 96 -5.49 -0.16 1.48
CA LYS A 96 -4.47 0.39 2.42
C LYS A 96 -3.28 -0.55 2.66
N HIS A 97 -3.47 -1.87 2.48
CA HIS A 97 -2.51 -2.91 2.82
C HIS A 97 -1.32 -3.04 1.85
N ASN A 98 -1.37 -2.45 0.64
CA ASN A 98 -0.22 -2.43 -0.27
C ASN A 98 0.73 -1.25 0.06
N TYR A 99 1.40 -1.35 1.20
CA TYR A 99 2.10 -0.23 1.88
C TYR A 99 3.29 0.40 1.14
N THR A 100 3.72 -0.16 0.00
CA THR A 100 4.98 0.22 -0.66
C THR A 100 4.95 1.58 -1.36
N ARG A 101 3.77 2.06 -1.81
CA ARG A 101 3.64 3.27 -2.63
C ARG A 101 2.35 4.05 -2.29
N GLY A 102 2.50 5.33 -1.90
CA GLY A 102 1.36 6.19 -1.57
C GLY A 102 0.49 6.62 -2.77
N ASP A 103 -0.67 7.21 -2.45
CA ASP A 103 -1.61 7.75 -3.44
C ASP A 103 -0.93 8.78 -4.35
N ARG A 104 -1.33 8.77 -5.63
CA ARG A 104 -0.96 9.77 -6.63
C ARG A 104 -2.21 10.11 -7.42
N MET A 105 -2.72 11.31 -7.20
CA MET A 105 -3.90 11.86 -7.88
C MET A 105 -3.59 13.30 -8.31
N PRO A 106 -4.14 13.77 -9.44
CA PRO A 106 -4.09 15.18 -9.79
C PRO A 106 -4.69 16.09 -8.71
N ARG A 107 -4.15 17.30 -8.62
CA ARG A 107 -4.54 18.34 -7.67
C ARG A 107 -4.54 19.73 -8.31
N SER A 108 -3.52 20.06 -9.10
CA SER A 108 -3.27 21.44 -9.53
C SER A 108 -4.24 21.97 -10.59
N LEU A 109 -4.97 21.10 -11.30
CA LEU A 109 -5.96 21.47 -12.32
C LEU A 109 -7.40 21.01 -11.99
N VAL A 110 -7.66 20.52 -10.77
CA VAL A 110 -8.99 20.07 -10.32
C VAL A 110 -9.79 21.27 -9.80
N ASP A 111 -10.96 21.54 -10.36
CA ASP A 111 -11.80 22.66 -9.94
C ASP A 111 -12.75 22.21 -8.84
N LEU A 112 -12.35 22.40 -7.59
CA LEU A 112 -13.13 22.00 -6.41
C LEU A 112 -14.53 22.66 -6.33
N LYS A 113 -14.83 23.71 -7.11
CA LYS A 113 -16.19 24.30 -7.18
C LYS A 113 -17.11 23.58 -8.16
N VAL A 114 -16.54 22.95 -9.19
CA VAL A 114 -17.28 22.28 -10.28
C VAL A 114 -17.25 20.77 -10.08
N ASP A 115 -16.08 20.22 -9.77
CA ASP A 115 -15.86 18.79 -9.54
C ASP A 115 -16.25 18.38 -8.10
N GLY A 116 -16.57 19.35 -7.22
CA GLY A 116 -17.00 19.16 -5.83
C GLY A 116 -18.52 19.08 -5.61
N ASP A 117 -19.37 19.29 -6.63
CA ASP A 117 -20.83 19.33 -6.48
C ASP A 117 -21.40 18.00 -5.92
N PRO A 118 -22.08 18.00 -4.75
CA PRO A 118 -22.67 16.78 -4.15
C PRO A 118 -23.52 15.94 -5.11
N ARG A 119 -24.20 16.59 -6.07
CA ARG A 119 -25.09 15.97 -7.07
C ARG A 119 -24.31 15.19 -8.14
N LEU A 120 -23.07 15.58 -8.42
CA LEU A 120 -22.15 14.85 -9.30
C LEU A 120 -21.42 13.70 -8.56
N ASN A 121 -21.49 13.69 -7.23
CA ASN A 121 -20.73 12.82 -6.34
C ASN A 121 -21.55 11.69 -5.70
N GLY A 122 -22.88 11.69 -5.86
CA GLY A 122 -23.78 10.70 -5.27
C GLY A 122 -23.97 10.84 -3.76
N SER A 123 -23.56 11.97 -3.17
CA SER A 123 -23.71 12.26 -1.74
C SER A 123 -25.04 12.96 -1.47
N GLY A 124 -26.05 12.21 -1.03
CA GLY A 124 -27.35 12.77 -0.65
C GLY A 124 -28.36 11.76 -0.09
N ILE A 125 -28.35 10.50 -0.56
CA ILE A 125 -29.30 9.46 -0.11
C ILE A 125 -28.56 8.12 0.02
N PRO A 126 -28.71 7.36 1.13
CA PRO A 126 -28.31 5.96 1.20
C PRO A 126 -29.17 5.12 0.24
N GLY A 127 -28.63 4.74 -0.91
CA GLY A 127 -29.37 4.02 -1.95
C GLY A 127 -28.57 3.78 -3.23
N THR A 128 -29.15 3.03 -4.15
CA THR A 128 -28.51 2.51 -5.38
C THR A 128 -27.97 3.59 -6.31
N ASP A 129 -28.61 4.76 -6.40
CA ASP A 129 -28.17 5.84 -7.29
C ASP A 129 -26.82 6.46 -6.88
N GLY A 130 -26.49 6.48 -5.59
CA GLY A 130 -25.21 7.00 -5.11
C GLY A 130 -24.03 6.21 -5.67
N GLU A 131 -24.10 4.88 -5.63
CA GLU A 131 -23.10 3.95 -6.18
C GLU A 131 -23.07 3.97 -7.72
N ARG A 132 -24.25 3.99 -8.35
CA ARG A 132 -24.44 4.11 -9.80
C ARG A 132 -23.73 5.34 -10.39
N ILE A 133 -23.75 6.48 -9.68
CA ILE A 133 -23.03 7.70 -10.06
C ILE A 133 -21.51 7.49 -10.00
N LYS A 134 -20.98 6.82 -8.98
CA LYS A 134 -19.54 6.48 -8.88
C LYS A 134 -19.13 5.62 -10.07
N ALA A 135 -19.85 4.53 -10.32
CA ALA A 135 -19.62 3.61 -11.43
C ALA A 135 -19.62 4.35 -12.78
N LEU A 136 -20.64 5.17 -13.02
CA LEU A 136 -20.80 5.93 -14.26
C LEU A 136 -19.65 6.93 -14.47
N ASN A 137 -19.18 7.60 -13.41
CA ASN A 137 -18.04 8.52 -13.49
C ASN A 137 -16.73 7.77 -13.78
N VAL A 138 -16.49 6.63 -13.12
CA VAL A 138 -15.32 5.76 -13.41
C VAL A 138 -15.34 5.29 -14.87
N CYS A 139 -16.46 4.76 -15.37
CA CYS A 139 -16.60 4.31 -16.76
C CYS A 139 -16.39 5.44 -17.78
N LYS A 140 -16.95 6.64 -17.53
CA LYS A 140 -16.73 7.82 -18.39
C LYS A 140 -15.26 8.21 -18.43
N ALA A 141 -14.61 8.33 -17.27
CA ALA A 141 -13.19 8.65 -17.17
C ALA A 141 -12.32 7.61 -17.88
N LEU A 142 -12.57 6.31 -17.65
CA LEU A 142 -11.86 5.22 -18.33
C LEU A 142 -12.01 5.28 -19.85
N ARG A 143 -13.19 5.60 -20.41
CA ARG A 143 -13.34 5.84 -21.86
C ARG A 143 -12.38 6.93 -22.34
N CYS A 144 -12.29 8.04 -21.62
CA CYS A 144 -11.40 9.18 -21.94
C CYS A 144 -9.90 8.88 -21.77
N MET A 145 -9.52 7.87 -20.99
CA MET A 145 -8.14 7.35 -20.93
C MET A 145 -7.83 6.53 -22.19
N THR A 146 -7.68 7.19 -23.35
CA THR A 146 -7.49 6.55 -24.66
C THR A 146 -6.13 5.87 -24.84
N ARG A 147 -5.18 6.13 -23.94
CA ARG A 147 -3.78 5.64 -23.99
C ARG A 147 -3.35 5.03 -22.65
N LEU A 148 -4.29 4.31 -22.02
CA LEU A 148 -4.07 3.54 -20.79
C LEU A 148 -3.24 2.28 -21.13
N GLU A 149 -2.12 2.09 -20.43
CA GLU A 149 -1.16 1.00 -20.67
C GLU A 149 -1.20 -0.07 -19.55
N SER A 150 -1.54 0.35 -18.32
CA SER A 150 -1.59 -0.50 -17.11
C SER A 150 -2.85 -0.22 -16.27
N PHE A 151 -3.58 -1.26 -15.89
CA PHE A 151 -4.76 -1.17 -15.00
C PHE A 151 -4.74 -2.29 -13.95
N THR A 152 -4.77 -1.92 -12.67
CA THR A 152 -4.75 -2.84 -11.53
C THR A 152 -5.84 -2.46 -10.51
N TRP A 153 -6.64 -3.46 -10.09
CA TRP A 153 -7.65 -3.32 -9.05
C TRP A 153 -7.47 -4.42 -7.97
N GLU A 154 -6.97 -4.03 -6.80
CA GLU A 154 -6.67 -4.89 -5.64
C GLU A 154 -7.60 -4.57 -4.46
N TRP A 155 -8.30 -5.59 -3.95
CA TRP A 155 -9.25 -5.46 -2.85
C TRP A 155 -9.33 -6.78 -2.07
N ASN A 156 -8.81 -6.82 -0.85
CA ASN A 156 -8.76 -8.05 -0.04
C ASN A 156 -9.98 -8.21 0.88
N GLY A 157 -10.84 -7.19 0.95
CA GLY A 157 -12.10 -7.19 1.67
C GLY A 157 -11.95 -6.64 3.09
N VAL A 158 -12.66 -5.56 3.38
CA VAL A 158 -12.83 -5.09 4.76
C VAL A 158 -13.79 -6.06 5.45
N TYR A 159 -13.31 -6.76 6.48
CA TYR A 159 -14.16 -7.55 7.37
C TYR A 159 -14.97 -6.62 8.28
N THR A 160 -16.24 -6.38 7.96
CA THR A 160 -17.19 -5.79 8.91
C THR A 160 -17.84 -6.89 9.75
N THR A 161 -17.90 -6.68 11.06
CA THR A 161 -18.62 -7.55 12.00
C THR A 161 -20.02 -6.99 12.26
N GLU A 162 -20.99 -7.39 11.45
CA GLU A 162 -22.39 -7.05 11.68
C GLU A 162 -23.00 -7.97 12.75
N GLN A 163 -23.65 -7.39 13.77
CA GLN A 163 -24.42 -8.14 14.77
C GLN A 163 -25.88 -8.28 14.33
N THR A 164 -26.18 -9.31 13.54
CA THR A 164 -27.56 -9.67 13.22
C THR A 164 -28.27 -10.22 14.46
N HIS A 165 -29.18 -9.43 15.04
CA HIS A 165 -29.98 -9.84 16.20
C HIS A 165 -31.06 -10.84 15.78
N GLY A 166 -30.81 -12.14 15.99
CA GLY A 166 -31.77 -13.23 15.83
C GLY A 166 -32.00 -13.95 17.16
N HIS A 167 -33.21 -14.46 17.39
CA HIS A 167 -33.64 -15.01 18.69
C HIS A 167 -32.95 -16.31 19.15
N TYR A 168 -32.06 -16.89 18.34
CA TYR A 168 -31.25 -18.07 18.70
C TYR A 168 -29.79 -17.91 18.24
N GLY A 169 -28.92 -17.49 19.18
CA GLY A 169 -27.46 -17.51 19.03
C GLY A 169 -26.85 -16.33 18.25
N SER A 170 -25.88 -15.64 18.86
CA SER A 170 -25.16 -14.53 18.22
C SER A 170 -24.05 -15.03 17.28
N ALA A 171 -24.43 -15.38 16.05
CA ALA A 171 -23.49 -15.77 15.01
C ALA A 171 -22.79 -14.53 14.40
N ARG A 172 -21.49 -14.36 14.67
CA ARG A 172 -20.65 -13.30 14.05
C ARG A 172 -20.50 -13.53 12.55
N LYS A 173 -21.40 -12.96 11.74
CA LYS A 173 -21.32 -13.02 10.28
C LYS A 173 -20.18 -12.10 9.79
N ARG A 174 -19.12 -12.70 9.23
CA ARG A 174 -18.11 -11.95 8.47
C ARG A 174 -18.74 -11.44 7.18
N VAL A 175 -18.90 -10.13 7.03
CA VAL A 175 -19.31 -9.52 5.77
C VAL A 175 -18.06 -9.04 5.05
N VAL A 176 -17.90 -9.50 3.80
CA VAL A 176 -16.88 -9.00 2.88
C VAL A 176 -17.49 -7.82 2.15
N VAL A 177 -17.06 -6.60 2.48
CA VAL A 177 -17.47 -5.41 1.75
C VAL A 177 -16.71 -5.38 0.43
N ASN A 178 -17.37 -5.71 -0.68
CA ASN A 178 -16.83 -5.54 -2.04
C ASN A 178 -16.63 -4.04 -2.38
N PRO A 179 -15.76 -3.68 -3.34
CA PRO A 179 -15.51 -2.28 -3.69
C PRO A 179 -16.71 -1.63 -4.41
N MET A 180 -17.58 -2.47 -5.00
CA MET A 180 -18.93 -2.15 -5.48
C MET A 180 -19.88 -3.19 -4.86
N SER A 181 -21.06 -2.77 -4.39
CA SER A 181 -22.07 -3.67 -3.81
C SER A 181 -22.90 -4.37 -4.88
N ASP A 182 -23.01 -3.78 -6.08
CA ASP A 182 -23.68 -4.36 -7.25
C ASP A 182 -22.66 -4.75 -8.32
N SER A 183 -22.59 -6.04 -8.64
CA SER A 183 -21.61 -6.60 -9.58
C SER A 183 -21.77 -6.07 -11.01
N ARG A 184 -22.94 -5.54 -11.39
CA ARG A 184 -23.16 -4.92 -12.70
C ARG A 184 -22.30 -3.67 -12.89
N PHE A 185 -21.92 -3.00 -11.79
CA PHE A 185 -21.00 -1.86 -11.85
C PHE A 185 -19.53 -2.30 -11.95
N GLU A 186 -19.16 -3.41 -11.30
CA GLU A 186 -17.86 -4.06 -11.50
C GLU A 186 -17.68 -4.45 -12.97
N ASP A 187 -18.67 -5.17 -13.53
CA ASP A 187 -18.69 -5.55 -14.95
C ASP A 187 -18.65 -4.33 -15.87
N ALA A 188 -19.42 -3.27 -15.59
CA ALA A 188 -19.39 -2.06 -16.39
C ALA A 188 -17.99 -1.42 -16.44
N ILE A 189 -17.29 -1.35 -15.30
CA ILE A 189 -15.93 -0.80 -15.20
C ILE A 189 -14.93 -1.69 -15.95
N LEU A 190 -14.93 -3.00 -15.66
CA LEU A 190 -14.00 -3.96 -16.29
C LEU A 190 -14.24 -4.09 -17.80
N ALA A 191 -15.48 -3.90 -18.27
CA ALA A 191 -15.78 -3.84 -19.70
C ALA A 191 -15.23 -2.60 -20.41
N GLU A 192 -15.09 -1.45 -19.73
CA GLU A 192 -14.40 -0.29 -20.33
C GLU A 192 -12.88 -0.50 -20.40
N VAL A 193 -12.30 -1.28 -19.47
CA VAL A 193 -10.88 -1.67 -19.51
C VAL A 193 -10.63 -2.72 -20.61
N ALA A 194 -11.46 -3.76 -20.71
CA ALA A 194 -11.33 -4.82 -21.72
C ALA A 194 -11.49 -4.32 -23.17
N ARG A 195 -12.10 -3.14 -23.37
CA ARG A 195 -12.17 -2.45 -24.68
C ARG A 195 -10.90 -1.69 -25.07
N LYS A 196 -9.85 -1.67 -24.24
CA LYS A 196 -8.61 -0.91 -24.48
C LYS A 196 -7.53 -1.77 -25.15
N PRO A 197 -7.24 -1.58 -26.46
CA PRO A 197 -6.16 -2.31 -27.13
C PRO A 197 -4.76 -1.83 -26.70
N THR A 198 -4.67 -0.76 -25.90
CA THR A 198 -3.43 -0.19 -25.37
C THR A 198 -3.01 -0.81 -24.03
N VAL A 199 -3.92 -1.47 -23.31
CA VAL A 199 -3.62 -2.09 -22.01
C VAL A 199 -2.78 -3.35 -22.23
N LYS A 200 -1.58 -3.37 -21.63
CA LYS A 200 -0.63 -4.49 -21.66
C LYS A 200 -0.41 -5.11 -20.29
N GLU A 201 -0.68 -4.35 -19.23
CA GLU A 201 -0.64 -4.84 -17.85
C GLU A 201 -2.04 -4.80 -17.26
N PHE A 202 -2.52 -5.94 -16.76
CA PHE A 202 -3.85 -6.06 -16.17
C PHE A 202 -3.81 -6.83 -14.84
N GLY A 203 -4.37 -6.23 -13.78
CA GLY A 203 -4.42 -6.79 -12.45
C GLY A 203 -5.83 -6.77 -11.84
N VAL A 204 -6.30 -7.91 -11.34
CA VAL A 204 -7.50 -8.02 -10.49
C VAL A 204 -7.21 -8.98 -9.35
N SER A 205 -7.29 -8.49 -8.11
CA SER A 205 -7.04 -9.28 -6.90
C SER A 205 -8.16 -9.07 -5.90
N GLY A 206 -8.93 -10.11 -5.56
CA GLY A 206 -9.97 -10.00 -4.53
C GLY A 206 -11.25 -10.79 -4.78
N PRO A 207 -12.36 -10.44 -4.08
CA PRO A 207 -13.69 -11.02 -4.23
C PRO A 207 -14.42 -10.50 -5.50
N PHE A 208 -13.69 -10.32 -6.59
CA PHE A 208 -14.18 -9.88 -7.90
C PHE A 208 -14.86 -11.03 -8.65
N GLY A 209 -15.86 -10.72 -9.46
CA GLY A 209 -16.55 -11.70 -10.30
C GLY A 209 -17.31 -12.77 -9.52
N MET A 210 -17.65 -12.55 -8.25
CA MET A 210 -18.24 -13.58 -7.38
C MET A 210 -19.65 -14.01 -7.83
N HIS A 211 -20.32 -13.21 -8.65
CA HIS A 211 -21.57 -13.53 -9.36
C HIS A 211 -21.39 -14.49 -10.54
N VAL A 212 -20.17 -14.69 -11.04
CA VAL A 212 -19.85 -15.48 -12.23
C VAL A 212 -19.96 -16.97 -11.90
N ASN A 213 -21.14 -17.52 -12.16
CA ASN A 213 -21.39 -18.96 -12.08
C ASN A 213 -20.69 -19.69 -13.24
N GLY A 214 -20.32 -20.96 -13.01
CA GLY A 214 -19.75 -21.82 -14.04
C GLY A 214 -20.74 -22.08 -15.19
N PRO A 215 -20.28 -22.63 -16.33
CA PRO A 215 -21.06 -22.73 -17.55
C PRO A 215 -22.25 -23.68 -17.38
N SER A 216 -23.41 -23.09 -17.10
CA SER A 216 -24.72 -23.66 -17.42
C SER A 216 -24.88 -23.76 -18.95
N ALA A 217 -25.91 -24.47 -19.41
CA ALA A 217 -26.12 -24.74 -20.84
C ALA A 217 -26.41 -23.47 -21.67
N ASP A 218 -26.86 -22.38 -21.05
CA ASP A 218 -27.11 -21.10 -21.70
C ASP A 218 -25.80 -20.31 -21.91
N ASN A 219 -25.31 -20.40 -23.14
CA ASN A 219 -23.96 -20.07 -23.56
C ASN A 219 -23.71 -18.56 -23.74
N LYS A 220 -22.89 -17.96 -22.86
CA LYS A 220 -21.82 -16.98 -23.21
C LYS A 220 -20.88 -16.62 -22.04
N PHE A 221 -19.69 -16.13 -22.39
CA PHE A 221 -18.66 -15.62 -21.48
C PHE A 221 -19.04 -14.22 -20.97
N GLU A 222 -19.93 -14.13 -19.98
CA GLU A 222 -20.50 -12.83 -19.58
C GLU A 222 -19.54 -11.92 -18.81
N TYR A 223 -18.60 -12.47 -18.05
CA TYR A 223 -17.64 -11.67 -17.27
C TYR A 223 -16.61 -10.96 -18.16
N PRO A 224 -16.45 -9.61 -18.08
CA PRO A 224 -15.63 -8.86 -19.05
C PRO A 224 -14.13 -9.16 -19.01
N VAL A 225 -13.58 -9.66 -17.90
CA VAL A 225 -12.15 -9.97 -17.75
C VAL A 225 -11.66 -10.96 -18.81
N TRP A 226 -12.49 -11.93 -19.20
CA TRP A 226 -12.15 -12.94 -20.22
C TRP A 226 -11.93 -12.35 -21.63
N HIS A 227 -12.26 -11.08 -21.85
CA HIS A 227 -12.06 -10.37 -23.13
C HIS A 227 -10.78 -9.53 -23.19
N VAL A 228 -10.08 -9.32 -22.06
CA VAL A 228 -8.76 -8.70 -22.04
C VAL A 228 -7.75 -9.59 -22.79
N SER A 229 -6.85 -9.01 -23.57
CA SER A 229 -5.95 -9.72 -24.48
C SER A 229 -4.69 -8.91 -24.81
N ASN A 230 -3.72 -9.51 -25.51
CA ASN A 230 -2.44 -8.89 -25.88
C ASN A 230 -1.60 -8.37 -24.69
N LEU A 231 -1.72 -9.04 -23.53
CA LEU A 231 -1.01 -8.65 -22.31
C LEU A 231 0.47 -9.06 -22.32
N THR A 232 1.30 -8.23 -21.68
CA THR A 232 2.68 -8.54 -21.26
C THR A 232 2.77 -8.83 -19.75
N SER A 233 1.79 -8.37 -18.96
CA SER A 233 1.68 -8.66 -17.53
C SER A 233 0.23 -8.95 -17.13
N LEU A 234 0.01 -10.03 -16.39
CA LEU A 234 -1.29 -10.45 -15.88
C LEU A 234 -1.18 -10.83 -14.41
N HIS A 235 -2.05 -10.26 -13.58
CA HIS A 235 -2.19 -10.60 -12.17
C HIS A 235 -3.66 -10.92 -11.86
N LEU A 236 -3.97 -12.19 -11.56
CA LEU A 236 -5.32 -12.62 -11.16
C LEU A 236 -5.24 -13.39 -9.84
N THR A 237 -6.02 -12.98 -8.84
CA THR A 237 -6.14 -13.68 -7.56
C THR A 237 -7.54 -13.52 -6.98
N GLY A 238 -8.06 -14.57 -6.34
CA GLY A 238 -9.42 -14.63 -5.77
C GLY A 238 -10.21 -15.86 -6.23
N ASP A 239 -11.24 -16.20 -5.45
CA ASP A 239 -12.00 -17.47 -5.57
C ASP A 239 -12.60 -17.69 -6.96
N THR A 240 -13.02 -16.63 -7.65
CA THR A 240 -13.61 -16.68 -8.99
C THR A 240 -12.70 -17.34 -10.02
N PHE A 241 -11.38 -17.18 -9.89
CA PHE A 241 -10.38 -17.79 -10.79
C PHE A 241 -10.08 -19.26 -10.45
N LEU A 242 -10.52 -19.73 -9.27
CA LEU A 242 -10.41 -21.13 -8.83
C LEU A 242 -11.64 -21.98 -9.19
N ARG A 243 -12.78 -21.35 -9.51
CA ARG A 243 -14.02 -22.04 -9.90
C ARG A 243 -13.78 -22.90 -11.14
N THR A 244 -14.14 -24.18 -11.08
CA THR A 244 -13.89 -25.16 -12.17
C THR A 244 -14.48 -24.76 -13.51
N GLY A 245 -15.60 -24.03 -13.51
CA GLY A 245 -16.22 -23.50 -14.73
C GLY A 245 -15.44 -22.38 -15.42
N ASN A 246 -14.61 -21.64 -14.68
CA ASN A 246 -13.91 -20.44 -15.17
C ASN A 246 -12.53 -20.77 -15.76
N ILE A 247 -12.09 -22.03 -15.67
CA ILE A 247 -10.81 -22.52 -16.18
C ILE A 247 -10.71 -22.35 -17.71
N LEU A 248 -11.72 -22.79 -18.47
CA LEU A 248 -11.72 -22.66 -19.93
C LEU A 248 -11.72 -21.18 -20.40
N PRO A 249 -12.56 -20.28 -19.85
CA PRO A 249 -12.43 -18.83 -20.07
C PRO A 249 -11.01 -18.28 -19.84
N LEU A 250 -10.35 -18.67 -18.74
CA LEU A 250 -9.01 -18.19 -18.42
C LEU A 250 -7.93 -18.73 -19.38
N CYS A 251 -8.00 -20.00 -19.78
CA CYS A 251 -7.11 -20.56 -20.82
C CYS A 251 -7.29 -19.86 -22.19
N ILE A 252 -8.52 -19.44 -22.53
CA ILE A 252 -8.81 -18.65 -23.73
C ILE A 252 -8.24 -17.22 -23.61
N MET A 253 -8.36 -16.59 -22.44
CA MET A 253 -7.75 -15.27 -22.16
C MET A 253 -6.21 -15.30 -22.25
N LEU A 254 -5.59 -16.35 -21.70
CA LEU A 254 -4.13 -16.54 -21.72
C LEU A 254 -3.60 -16.79 -23.15
N SER A 255 -4.26 -17.64 -23.93
CA SER A 255 -3.87 -17.90 -25.32
C SER A 255 -4.05 -16.69 -26.26
N ARG A 256 -4.85 -15.69 -25.87
CA ARG A 256 -4.93 -14.37 -26.53
C ARG A 256 -3.80 -13.40 -26.12
N SER A 257 -2.86 -13.84 -25.27
CA SER A 257 -1.73 -13.03 -24.77
C SER A 257 -0.39 -13.79 -24.92
N PRO A 258 0.06 -14.12 -26.14
CA PRO A 258 1.29 -14.91 -26.36
C PRO A 258 2.59 -14.21 -25.96
N ASN A 259 2.54 -12.89 -25.75
CA ASN A 259 3.67 -12.05 -25.33
C ASN A 259 3.72 -11.84 -23.80
N LEU A 260 3.02 -12.68 -23.03
CA LEU A 260 2.97 -12.56 -21.58
C LEU A 260 4.34 -12.87 -20.94
N GLU A 261 4.97 -11.84 -20.37
CA GLU A 261 6.25 -11.96 -19.67
C GLU A 261 6.06 -12.17 -18.17
N CYS A 262 4.91 -11.76 -17.61
CA CYS A 262 4.64 -11.77 -16.17
C CYS A 262 3.27 -12.40 -15.87
N LEU A 263 3.23 -13.37 -14.96
CA LEU A 263 2.00 -14.02 -14.50
C LEU A 263 1.95 -14.10 -12.97
N THR A 264 0.87 -13.58 -12.37
CA THR A 264 0.39 -14.03 -11.05
C THR A 264 -0.94 -14.76 -11.22
N ILE A 265 -1.02 -15.97 -10.68
CA ILE A 265 -2.20 -16.83 -10.67
C ILE A 265 -2.16 -17.69 -9.39
N PRO A 266 -3.29 -18.04 -8.73
CA PRO A 266 -3.23 -18.81 -7.49
C PRO A 266 -2.62 -20.19 -7.72
N LEU A 267 -1.88 -20.68 -6.73
CA LEU A 267 -1.25 -22.00 -6.75
C LEU A 267 -2.28 -23.13 -6.94
N GLU A 268 -3.50 -22.95 -6.44
CA GLU A 268 -4.60 -23.91 -6.55
C GLU A 268 -5.27 -23.96 -7.94
N PHE A 269 -4.76 -23.24 -8.95
CA PHE A 269 -5.26 -23.30 -10.31
C PHE A 269 -5.01 -24.69 -10.96
N LYS A 270 -6.09 -25.49 -11.02
CA LYS A 270 -6.07 -26.92 -11.39
C LYS A 270 -5.50 -27.27 -12.77
N HIS A 271 -5.26 -26.29 -13.63
CA HIS A 271 -4.77 -26.46 -15.01
C HIS A 271 -3.46 -25.70 -15.28
N LEU A 272 -2.74 -25.30 -14.23
CA LEU A 272 -1.45 -24.60 -14.35
C LEU A 272 -0.45 -25.38 -15.21
N SER A 273 -0.36 -26.71 -15.03
CA SER A 273 0.53 -27.62 -15.78
C SER A 273 0.32 -27.68 -17.31
N ILE A 274 -0.87 -27.31 -17.83
CA ILE A 274 -1.15 -27.34 -19.28
C ILE A 274 -0.93 -25.99 -19.98
N LEU A 275 -0.58 -24.94 -19.23
CA LEU A 275 -0.26 -23.64 -19.82
C LEU A 275 1.13 -23.68 -20.47
N LEU A 276 1.26 -23.04 -21.63
CA LEU A 276 2.52 -22.86 -22.35
C LEU A 276 2.62 -21.40 -22.82
N LEU A 277 3.54 -20.65 -22.21
CA LEU A 277 3.68 -19.20 -22.32
C LEU A 277 5.14 -18.88 -22.69
N PRO A 278 5.50 -18.83 -23.99
CA PRO A 278 6.90 -18.94 -24.44
C PRO A 278 7.81 -17.76 -24.03
N ASN A 279 7.22 -16.62 -23.66
CA ASN A 279 7.94 -15.40 -23.28
C ASN A 279 7.98 -15.14 -21.77
N LEU A 280 7.52 -16.10 -20.95
CA LEU A 280 7.32 -15.93 -19.51
C LEU A 280 8.66 -15.83 -18.74
N LYS A 281 8.88 -14.69 -18.09
CA LYS A 281 10.07 -14.36 -17.29
C LYS A 281 9.79 -14.27 -15.79
N ARG A 282 8.57 -13.87 -15.40
CA ARG A 282 8.21 -13.59 -14.00
C ARG A 282 6.96 -14.33 -13.58
N VAL A 283 7.05 -15.12 -12.52
CA VAL A 283 5.97 -16.00 -12.03
C VAL A 283 5.78 -15.82 -10.53
N ASN A 284 4.53 -15.62 -10.13
CA ASN A 284 4.12 -15.62 -8.72
C ASN A 284 2.91 -16.55 -8.53
N LEU A 285 3.07 -17.53 -7.64
CA LEU A 285 2.06 -18.55 -7.31
C LEU A 285 1.65 -18.40 -5.83
N PRO A 286 0.87 -17.37 -5.46
CA PRO A 286 0.34 -17.24 -4.11
C PRO A 286 -0.63 -18.39 -3.80
N LEU A 287 -0.48 -18.96 -2.61
CA LEU A 287 -1.47 -19.86 -2.02
C LEU A 287 -2.56 -19.01 -1.36
N LEU A 288 -3.84 -19.22 -1.72
CA LEU A 288 -4.97 -18.47 -1.14
C LEU A 288 -5.67 -19.22 0.00
N SER A 289 -5.53 -20.54 0.04
CA SER A 289 -6.28 -21.43 0.94
C SER A 289 -5.45 -22.64 1.40
N GLY A 290 -5.87 -23.29 2.49
CA GLY A 290 -5.24 -24.53 2.96
C GLY A 290 -5.49 -25.68 1.99
N SER A 291 -4.56 -25.91 1.06
CA SER A 291 -4.72 -26.84 -0.06
C SER A 291 -4.00 -28.19 0.14
N SER A 292 -4.26 -29.15 -0.75
CA SER A 292 -3.60 -30.45 -0.79
C SER A 292 -2.30 -30.41 -1.62
N THR A 293 -1.31 -31.23 -1.29
CA THR A 293 -0.02 -31.37 -2.00
C THR A 293 -0.11 -31.58 -3.52
N ASN A 294 -1.26 -32.02 -4.05
CA ASN A 294 -1.50 -32.14 -5.50
C ASN A 294 -1.35 -30.81 -6.27
N VAL A 295 -1.43 -29.64 -5.63
CA VAL A 295 -1.19 -28.36 -6.30
C VAL A 295 0.29 -28.14 -6.65
N ASP A 296 1.20 -28.65 -5.81
CA ASP A 296 2.64 -28.53 -6.04
C ASP A 296 3.08 -29.30 -7.28
N GLU A 297 2.42 -30.42 -7.60
CA GLU A 297 2.69 -31.21 -8.81
C GLU A 297 2.28 -30.45 -10.10
N SER A 298 1.16 -29.72 -10.05
CA SER A 298 0.72 -28.87 -11.16
C SER A 298 1.68 -27.70 -11.40
N ALA A 299 2.15 -27.07 -10.31
CA ALA A 299 3.16 -26.01 -10.35
C ALA A 299 4.54 -26.52 -10.79
N ARG A 300 4.95 -27.72 -10.35
CA ARG A 300 6.20 -28.40 -10.75
C ARG A 300 6.28 -28.57 -12.27
N VAL A 301 5.26 -29.18 -12.87
CA VAL A 301 5.19 -29.38 -14.34
C VAL A 301 5.15 -28.03 -15.08
N PHE A 302 4.43 -27.04 -14.56
CA PHE A 302 4.42 -25.70 -15.14
C PHE A 302 5.80 -25.03 -15.10
N VAL A 303 6.51 -25.06 -13.97
CA VAL A 303 7.84 -24.50 -13.82
C VAL A 303 8.86 -25.20 -14.73
N GLU A 304 8.77 -26.53 -14.86
CA GLU A 304 9.59 -27.32 -15.78
C GLU A 304 9.37 -26.96 -17.25
N ASN A 305 8.12 -26.70 -17.65
CA ASN A 305 7.76 -26.27 -19.00
C ASN A 305 8.22 -24.83 -19.34
N HIS A 306 8.70 -24.04 -18.37
CA HIS A 306 9.10 -22.63 -18.55
C HIS A 306 10.53 -22.34 -18.08
N PRO A 307 11.58 -22.93 -18.72
CA PRO A 307 12.99 -22.66 -18.39
C PRO A 307 13.46 -21.21 -18.64
N GLY A 308 12.59 -20.35 -19.18
CA GLY A 308 12.84 -18.92 -19.39
C GLY A 308 12.64 -18.02 -18.17
N ILE A 309 12.10 -18.53 -17.06
CA ILE A 309 11.78 -17.73 -15.87
C ILE A 309 13.07 -17.18 -15.20
N GLU A 310 13.10 -15.87 -15.01
CA GLU A 310 14.12 -15.09 -14.32
C GLU A 310 13.72 -14.74 -12.87
N GLU A 311 12.42 -14.59 -12.58
CA GLU A 311 11.90 -14.32 -11.22
C GLU A 311 10.78 -15.31 -10.86
N LEU A 312 10.96 -16.09 -9.77
CA LEU A 312 9.95 -17.02 -9.25
C LEU A 312 9.59 -16.70 -7.80
N SER A 313 8.29 -16.66 -7.51
CA SER A 313 7.71 -16.63 -6.17
C SER A 313 6.75 -17.82 -6.01
N TRP A 314 7.17 -18.84 -5.25
CA TRP A 314 6.37 -20.05 -4.98
C TRP A 314 6.72 -20.64 -3.61
N TYR A 315 5.69 -20.86 -2.79
CA TYR A 315 5.80 -21.50 -1.48
C TYR A 315 5.10 -22.87 -1.55
N PRO A 316 5.80 -23.96 -1.94
CA PRO A 316 5.18 -25.27 -2.03
C PRO A 316 4.79 -25.81 -0.65
N ILE A 317 3.74 -26.61 -0.60
CA ILE A 317 3.23 -27.23 0.64
C ILE A 317 4.12 -28.42 1.01
N GLY A 318 4.59 -29.19 0.03
CA GLY A 318 5.60 -30.23 0.18
C GLY A 318 7.01 -29.79 -0.24
N THR A 319 7.91 -30.76 -0.38
CA THR A 319 9.17 -30.60 -1.13
C THR A 319 8.94 -31.14 -2.55
N PRO A 320 8.88 -30.28 -3.59
CA PRO A 320 8.62 -30.73 -4.96
C PRO A 320 9.82 -31.50 -5.53
N ARG A 321 9.59 -32.44 -6.46
CA ARG A 321 10.65 -33.25 -7.09
C ARG A 321 11.01 -32.73 -8.47
N LEU A 322 11.71 -31.59 -8.53
CA LEU A 322 12.05 -30.92 -9.79
C LEU A 322 12.96 -31.78 -10.68
N GLY A 323 12.69 -31.72 -11.99
CA GLY A 323 13.56 -32.29 -13.02
C GLY A 323 14.94 -31.61 -13.10
N ARG A 324 15.90 -32.32 -13.70
CA ARG A 324 17.32 -31.91 -13.76
C ARG A 324 17.52 -30.57 -14.50
N GLY A 325 18.28 -29.66 -13.91
CA GLY A 325 18.70 -28.40 -14.56
C GLY A 325 17.59 -27.36 -14.77
N VAL A 326 16.52 -27.43 -13.98
CA VAL A 326 15.33 -26.57 -14.10
C VAL A 326 15.62 -25.11 -13.72
N LEU A 327 14.99 -24.17 -14.43
CA LEU A 327 15.17 -22.72 -14.32
C LEU A 327 16.64 -22.23 -14.42
N PRO A 328 17.35 -22.47 -15.53
CA PRO A 328 18.75 -22.06 -15.69
C PRO A 328 18.97 -20.54 -15.73
N LYS A 329 17.91 -19.73 -15.92
CA LYS A 329 17.96 -18.27 -15.96
C LYS A 329 17.52 -17.58 -14.66
N LEU A 330 17.27 -18.33 -13.59
CA LEU A 330 16.72 -17.76 -12.37
C LEU A 330 17.68 -16.74 -11.73
N ARG A 331 17.18 -15.52 -11.55
CA ARG A 331 17.87 -14.38 -10.93
C ARG A 331 17.24 -13.96 -9.61
N LYS A 332 15.94 -14.20 -9.41
CA LYS A 332 15.27 -13.98 -8.12
C LYS A 332 14.43 -15.18 -7.72
N LEU A 333 14.60 -15.62 -6.47
CA LEU A 333 13.84 -16.72 -5.90
C LEU A 333 13.22 -16.29 -4.57
N ARG A 334 11.88 -16.36 -4.52
CA ARG A 334 11.06 -16.23 -3.33
C ARG A 334 10.34 -17.55 -3.04
N GLY A 335 10.39 -18.04 -1.81
CA GLY A 335 9.77 -19.32 -1.44
C GLY A 335 10.17 -19.85 -0.07
N ASN A 336 10.31 -21.16 0.05
CA ASN A 336 10.68 -21.85 1.29
C ASN A 336 11.86 -22.82 1.11
N MET A 337 12.37 -23.35 2.24
CA MET A 337 13.48 -24.31 2.25
C MET A 337 13.22 -25.61 1.46
N GLY A 338 11.95 -26.00 1.26
CA GLY A 338 11.57 -27.14 0.42
C GLY A 338 11.89 -26.87 -1.05
N LEU A 339 11.50 -25.71 -1.59
CA LEU A 339 11.82 -25.31 -2.95
C LEU A 339 13.33 -25.13 -3.18
N MET A 340 14.03 -24.51 -2.22
CA MET A 340 15.48 -24.32 -2.29
C MET A 340 16.24 -25.66 -2.33
N ARG A 341 15.83 -26.64 -1.49
CA ARG A 341 16.40 -27.98 -1.52
C ARG A 341 16.07 -28.71 -2.82
N ALA A 342 14.83 -28.62 -3.31
CA ALA A 342 14.40 -29.25 -4.55
C ALA A 342 15.20 -28.78 -5.79
N LEU A 343 15.54 -27.48 -5.86
CA LEU A 343 16.41 -26.94 -6.91
C LEU A 343 17.84 -27.49 -6.77
N ALA A 344 18.40 -27.51 -5.55
CA ALA A 344 19.75 -28.03 -5.32
C ALA A 344 19.89 -29.54 -5.54
N GLU A 345 18.86 -30.33 -5.22
CA GLU A 345 18.82 -31.77 -5.50
C GLU A 345 18.65 -32.06 -6.99
N SER A 346 17.99 -31.19 -7.77
CA SER A 346 17.80 -31.44 -9.21
C SER A 346 19.06 -31.19 -10.04
N ASP A 347 19.96 -30.32 -9.61
CA ASP A 347 21.28 -30.15 -10.27
C ASP A 347 22.28 -31.25 -9.91
N ASP A 348 22.15 -31.83 -8.72
CA ASP A 348 22.99 -32.91 -8.20
C ASP A 348 22.59 -34.32 -8.72
N GLN A 349 21.54 -34.44 -9.54
CA GLN A 349 21.18 -35.71 -10.17
C GLN A 349 22.27 -36.16 -11.16
N GLU A 350 23.04 -37.18 -10.77
CA GLU A 350 23.93 -37.91 -11.66
C GLU A 350 23.15 -38.66 -12.76
N GLU A 351 23.86 -38.98 -13.84
CA GLU A 351 23.32 -39.79 -14.93
C GLU A 351 23.15 -41.24 -14.46
N VAL A 352 21.95 -41.58 -13.99
CA VAL A 352 21.56 -42.97 -13.73
C VAL A 352 21.58 -43.71 -15.07
N GLN A 353 22.73 -44.35 -15.36
CA GLN A 353 22.87 -45.24 -16.49
C GLN A 353 21.76 -46.29 -16.44
N LEU A 354 21.02 -46.45 -17.55
CA LEU A 354 20.05 -47.52 -17.69
C LEU A 354 20.77 -48.86 -17.60
N THR A 355 20.76 -49.45 -16.40
CA THR A 355 21.09 -50.86 -16.22
C THR A 355 20.13 -51.67 -17.09
N GLN A 356 20.72 -52.43 -18.03
CA GLN A 356 19.96 -53.12 -19.06
C GLN A 356 18.93 -54.07 -18.41
N PRO A 357 17.69 -54.15 -18.94
CA PRO A 357 16.69 -55.04 -18.37
C PRO A 357 17.19 -56.49 -18.42
N ALA A 358 17.09 -57.17 -17.27
CA ALA A 358 17.54 -58.55 -17.15
C ALA A 358 16.80 -59.48 -18.14
N ILE A 359 17.54 -60.45 -18.67
CA ILE A 359 17.09 -61.33 -19.77
C ILE A 359 15.84 -62.12 -19.35
N VAL A 360 14.77 -62.00 -20.14
CA VAL A 360 13.58 -62.85 -20.04
C VAL A 360 13.87 -64.21 -20.71
N PRO A 361 13.69 -65.36 -20.02
CA PRO A 361 13.70 -66.66 -20.68
C PRO A 361 12.43 -66.83 -21.52
N ALA A 362 12.59 -67.09 -22.81
CA ALA A 362 11.49 -67.19 -23.78
C ALA A 362 10.74 -68.53 -23.72
N ILE A 363 9.51 -68.56 -24.26
CA ILE A 363 8.86 -69.76 -24.82
C ILE A 363 7.95 -69.38 -26.00
N ALA A 364 7.76 -70.35 -26.89
CA ALA A 364 7.45 -70.22 -28.32
C ALA A 364 6.09 -69.62 -28.76
N THR A 365 6.13 -69.07 -29.97
CA THR A 365 5.07 -68.91 -30.98
C THR A 365 4.67 -70.26 -31.63
N PRO A 366 3.77 -70.36 -32.65
CA PRO A 366 2.68 -69.48 -33.13
C PRO A 366 1.32 -70.23 -33.37
N SER A 367 0.24 -69.53 -33.81
CA SER A 367 -0.48 -69.83 -35.09
C SER A 367 -1.75 -68.98 -35.37
N SER A 368 -2.10 -68.91 -36.67
CA SER A 368 -3.36 -68.56 -37.39
C SER A 368 -4.72 -68.54 -36.66
N GLN A 369 -5.80 -67.84 -37.09
CA GLN A 369 -6.06 -66.83 -38.17
C GLN A 369 -7.43 -66.11 -37.90
N PRO A 370 -7.93 -65.15 -38.73
CA PRO A 370 -9.01 -64.20 -38.36
C PRO A 370 -10.42 -64.49 -38.94
N SER A 371 -11.47 -63.79 -38.47
CA SER A 371 -12.39 -62.96 -39.33
C SER A 371 -13.64 -62.32 -38.63
N THR A 372 -13.81 -61.00 -38.87
CA THR A 372 -15.05 -60.22 -39.16
C THR A 372 -16.36 -60.23 -38.30
N SER A 373 -16.65 -59.05 -37.73
CA SER A 373 -17.85 -58.17 -37.94
C SER A 373 -19.23 -58.36 -37.25
N GLY A 374 -19.68 -57.29 -36.57
CA GLY A 374 -21.10 -56.86 -36.39
C GLY A 374 -21.84 -57.35 -35.13
N LEU A 375 -22.89 -56.70 -34.60
CA LEU A 375 -23.50 -55.37 -34.83
C LEU A 375 -24.43 -54.98 -33.65
N LEU A 376 -24.58 -53.68 -33.34
CA LEU A 376 -25.75 -53.00 -32.71
C LEU A 376 -26.38 -53.41 -31.35
N SER A 377 -26.32 -52.45 -30.40
CA SER A 377 -27.49 -51.79 -29.73
C SER A 377 -28.14 -52.27 -28.40
N ALA A 378 -28.40 -51.25 -27.55
CA ALA A 378 -29.55 -51.05 -26.62
C ALA A 378 -29.61 -51.62 -25.17
N ALA A 379 -29.96 -50.69 -24.26
CA ALA A 379 -30.78 -50.80 -23.04
C ALA A 379 -30.30 -51.58 -21.77
N GLY A 380 -30.68 -51.04 -20.59
CA GLY A 380 -30.73 -51.73 -19.28
C GLY A 380 -32.18 -51.94 -18.81
N PRO A 381 -32.56 -51.84 -17.51
CA PRO A 381 -31.75 -51.61 -16.30
C PRO A 381 -32.19 -52.39 -15.01
N ARG A 382 -31.48 -52.18 -13.87
CA ARG A 382 -31.92 -52.34 -12.44
C ARG A 382 -32.52 -53.69 -11.92
N LYS A 383 -31.94 -54.29 -10.85
CA LYS A 383 -32.57 -54.48 -9.49
C LYS A 383 -31.79 -55.35 -8.45
N LYS A 384 -31.66 -54.81 -7.23
CA LYS A 384 -31.76 -55.36 -5.84
C LYS A 384 -31.48 -56.86 -5.51
N ASN A 385 -30.58 -57.11 -4.52
CA ASN A 385 -30.80 -57.73 -3.16
C ASN A 385 -29.43 -57.95 -2.45
N LYS A 386 -29.20 -57.81 -1.13
CA LYS A 386 -29.74 -58.45 0.12
C LYS A 386 -29.33 -59.94 0.26
N ARG A 387 -28.85 -60.48 1.42
CA ARG A 387 -28.63 -59.98 2.82
C ARG A 387 -27.81 -61.03 3.65
N LEU A 388 -27.44 -60.70 4.91
CA LEU A 388 -27.08 -61.60 6.06
C LEU A 388 -25.70 -62.33 6.03
N SER A 389 -25.04 -62.74 7.13
CA SER A 389 -25.04 -62.31 8.57
C SER A 389 -24.08 -63.19 9.41
N VAL A 390 -23.60 -62.71 10.57
CA VAL A 390 -23.65 -63.42 11.88
C VAL A 390 -23.24 -62.46 13.02
N ILE A 391 -23.92 -62.60 14.16
CA ILE A 391 -23.92 -61.81 15.41
C ILE A 391 -24.18 -62.86 16.50
N PRO A 392 -23.43 -62.93 17.63
CA PRO A 392 -23.53 -61.98 18.77
C PRO A 392 -22.16 -61.75 19.47
N GLU A 393 -21.96 -61.39 20.76
CA GLU A 393 -22.75 -61.11 22.00
C GLU A 393 -21.84 -60.15 22.85
N ALA A 394 -22.20 -59.36 23.87
CA ALA A 394 -23.43 -58.97 24.61
C ALA A 394 -23.14 -57.55 25.21
N GLU A 395 -23.81 -56.92 26.19
CA GLU A 395 -25.01 -57.12 27.03
C GLU A 395 -25.44 -55.74 27.62
N GLU A 396 -26.57 -55.63 28.35
CA GLU A 396 -27.07 -54.43 29.09
C GLU A 396 -27.41 -53.15 28.25
N ALA A 397 -28.25 -52.19 28.68
CA ALA A 397 -29.35 -52.15 29.66
C ALA A 397 -30.33 -50.97 29.34
N GLU A 398 -31.52 -50.98 29.97
CA GLU A 398 -32.70 -50.07 29.88
C GLU A 398 -33.35 -50.02 31.29
N PRO A 399 -34.48 -49.33 31.61
CA PRO A 399 -35.40 -48.49 30.81
C PRO A 399 -35.65 -47.09 31.48
N GLU A 400 -36.74 -46.30 31.39
CA GLU A 400 -38.03 -46.27 30.66
C GLU A 400 -38.60 -44.80 30.62
N ASP A 401 -39.86 -44.64 30.18
CA ASP A 401 -40.86 -43.60 30.52
C ASP A 401 -40.88 -42.16 29.93
N ALA A 402 -42.12 -41.67 29.76
CA ALA A 402 -42.57 -40.39 29.20
C ALA A 402 -43.99 -40.06 29.72
N GLU A 403 -44.43 -38.79 29.65
CA GLU A 403 -45.84 -38.41 29.88
C GLU A 403 -46.19 -37.10 29.14
N ASP A 404 -47.44 -36.98 28.67
CA ASP A 404 -48.09 -35.76 28.16
C ASP A 404 -48.87 -35.08 29.30
N ASP A 405 -49.12 -33.76 29.23
CA ASP A 405 -50.49 -33.18 29.28
C ASP A 405 -50.51 -31.63 29.20
N ALA A 406 -51.72 -31.05 29.20
CA ALA A 406 -52.06 -29.63 28.97
C ALA A 406 -52.10 -28.79 30.30
N ASP A 407 -52.71 -27.61 30.46
CA ASP A 407 -53.79 -26.92 29.71
C ASP A 407 -53.96 -25.41 30.11
N GLU A 408 -55.00 -24.78 29.55
CA GLU A 408 -55.75 -23.56 30.00
C GLU A 408 -55.26 -22.11 29.66
N ASP A 409 -56.26 -21.20 29.58
CA ASP A 409 -56.26 -19.85 28.96
C ASP A 409 -56.51 -18.70 29.98
N GLU A 410 -56.39 -17.42 29.55
CA GLU A 410 -57.48 -16.43 29.74
C GLU A 410 -57.32 -15.09 28.94
N ASP A 411 -58.45 -14.65 28.38
CA ASP A 411 -58.93 -13.28 28.07
C ASP A 411 -58.10 -12.21 27.33
N GLY A 412 -58.55 -11.94 26.10
CA GLY A 412 -58.14 -10.82 25.26
C GLY A 412 -58.96 -9.53 25.38
N GLU A 413 -58.63 -8.56 24.51
CA GLU A 413 -59.47 -7.40 24.16
C GLU A 413 -59.26 -7.04 22.66
N ALA A 414 -60.10 -6.20 22.03
CA ALA A 414 -60.34 -6.30 20.58
C ALA A 414 -60.42 -4.98 19.75
N THR A 415 -59.89 -5.05 18.51
CA THR A 415 -60.16 -4.19 17.31
C THR A 415 -59.77 -2.69 17.37
N PRO A 416 -59.71 -1.95 16.22
CA PRO A 416 -59.76 -2.33 14.79
C PRO A 416 -58.54 -1.83 13.95
N PRO A 417 -58.38 -2.26 12.68
CA PRO A 417 -57.37 -1.70 11.76
C PRO A 417 -57.81 -0.39 11.04
N ALA A 418 -56.83 0.41 10.62
CA ALA A 418 -57.00 1.69 9.90
C ALA A 418 -56.28 1.67 8.52
N PRO A 419 -56.58 2.60 7.58
CA PRO A 419 -56.60 2.26 6.15
C PRO A 419 -55.34 2.62 5.32
N SER A 420 -55.26 1.99 4.14
CA SER A 420 -54.27 2.25 3.07
C SER A 420 -54.36 3.68 2.49
N PRO A 421 -53.23 4.26 2.02
CA PRO A 421 -53.22 5.58 1.39
C PRO A 421 -53.79 5.59 -0.04
N PRO A 422 -54.29 6.75 -0.53
CA PRO A 422 -54.87 6.90 -1.87
C PRO A 422 -53.82 7.04 -3.00
N PRO A 423 -54.21 6.83 -4.27
CA PRO A 423 -53.34 7.08 -5.42
C PRO A 423 -53.13 8.59 -5.68
N LEU A 424 -51.99 8.93 -6.30
CA LEU A 424 -51.69 10.26 -6.83
C LEU A 424 -52.26 10.45 -8.24
N PRO A 425 -52.57 11.69 -8.67
CA PRO A 425 -53.21 11.97 -9.95
C PRO A 425 -52.24 11.97 -11.15
N GLU A 426 -52.83 11.97 -12.34
CA GLU A 426 -52.18 12.21 -13.62
C GLU A 426 -51.96 13.73 -13.82
N ASP A 427 -50.84 14.14 -14.45
CA ASP A 427 -50.54 15.52 -14.84
C ASP A 427 -49.97 15.54 -16.28
N ASP A 428 -50.31 16.58 -17.06
CA ASP A 428 -50.17 16.63 -18.52
C ASP A 428 -48.74 16.84 -19.08
N GLU A 429 -48.47 16.30 -20.27
CA GLU A 429 -47.33 16.69 -21.11
C GLU A 429 -47.60 17.98 -21.92
N PRO A 430 -46.69 18.97 -21.90
CA PRO A 430 -46.63 20.02 -22.92
C PRO A 430 -45.67 19.65 -24.07
N SER A 431 -46.20 19.62 -25.29
CA SER A 431 -45.54 19.23 -26.54
C SER A 431 -44.25 19.98 -26.92
N SER A 432 -43.40 19.37 -27.75
CA SER A 432 -42.38 20.05 -28.58
C SER A 432 -42.27 19.42 -29.98
N PRO A 433 -41.79 20.15 -31.02
CA PRO A 433 -42.22 19.91 -32.40
C PRO A 433 -41.34 19.01 -33.30
N SER A 434 -41.94 18.65 -34.43
CA SER A 434 -41.41 18.18 -35.73
C SER A 434 -40.05 18.77 -36.16
N SER A 435 -39.23 18.17 -37.05
CA SER A 435 -39.28 16.99 -37.96
C SER A 435 -37.86 16.78 -38.57
N PRO A 436 -37.57 15.90 -39.57
CA PRO A 436 -38.40 14.92 -40.28
C PRO A 436 -37.83 13.48 -40.31
N SER A 437 -38.67 12.51 -40.70
CA SER A 437 -38.25 11.15 -41.07
C SER A 437 -37.95 11.04 -42.57
N VAL A 438 -36.95 10.23 -42.95
CA VAL A 438 -36.81 9.70 -44.32
C VAL A 438 -37.15 8.21 -44.29
N GLN A 439 -38.00 7.78 -45.23
CA GLN A 439 -38.56 6.43 -45.29
C GLN A 439 -37.64 5.45 -46.04
N TYR A 440 -37.75 4.17 -45.71
CA TYR A 440 -37.57 3.07 -46.68
C TYR A 440 -38.71 2.05 -46.54
N ALA A 441 -39.12 1.46 -47.66
CA ALA A 441 -40.24 0.55 -47.79
C ALA A 441 -39.79 -0.95 -47.74
N PRO A 442 -40.71 -1.91 -47.51
CA PRO A 442 -40.36 -3.28 -47.09
C PRO A 442 -40.37 -4.34 -48.24
N TYR A 443 -40.42 -5.64 -47.84
CA TYR A 443 -40.38 -6.90 -48.61
C TYR A 443 -38.95 -7.36 -49.01
N SER A 444 -38.51 -8.60 -48.77
CA SER A 444 -39.22 -9.89 -48.95
C SER A 444 -38.70 -11.00 -48.03
N GLU A 445 -39.53 -11.98 -47.69
CA GLU A 445 -39.08 -13.27 -47.18
C GLU A 445 -38.50 -14.13 -48.31
N ALA A 446 -37.41 -14.86 -48.05
CA ALA A 446 -36.90 -15.96 -48.88
C ALA A 446 -35.84 -16.79 -48.13
N SER A 447 -36.24 -17.89 -47.48
CA SER A 447 -35.30 -18.95 -47.07
C SER A 447 -34.85 -19.73 -48.31
N PRO A 448 -33.55 -20.13 -48.40
CA PRO A 448 -33.24 -21.51 -48.04
C PRO A 448 -31.83 -21.77 -47.47
N SER A 449 -31.68 -22.98 -46.91
CA SER A 449 -30.45 -23.80 -46.77
C SER A 449 -29.23 -23.20 -46.02
N SER A 450 -28.93 -23.78 -44.86
CA SER A 450 -27.73 -23.56 -44.07
C SER A 450 -26.46 -24.18 -44.70
N PRO A 451 -25.31 -23.49 -44.70
CA PRO A 451 -24.00 -24.12 -44.69
C PRO A 451 -23.54 -24.35 -43.23
N GLN A 452 -23.21 -25.60 -42.87
CA GLN A 452 -22.56 -25.88 -41.58
C GLN A 452 -21.10 -25.42 -41.62
N LEU A 453 -20.77 -24.34 -40.90
CA LEU A 453 -19.37 -23.96 -40.65
C LEU A 453 -18.79 -24.85 -39.55
N ALA A 454 -17.78 -25.64 -39.91
CA ALA A 454 -17.14 -26.57 -39.00
C ALA A 454 -16.29 -25.87 -37.93
N LEU A 455 -16.24 -26.47 -36.74
CA LEU A 455 -15.30 -26.08 -35.69
C LEU A 455 -13.85 -26.33 -36.17
N PRO A 456 -12.90 -25.41 -35.94
CA PRO A 456 -11.49 -25.67 -36.25
C PRO A 456 -10.96 -26.79 -35.35
N MET A 457 -10.50 -27.89 -35.94
CA MET A 457 -9.87 -28.97 -35.19
C MET A 457 -8.54 -28.50 -34.59
N ILE A 458 -8.33 -28.83 -33.31
CA ILE A 458 -7.04 -28.67 -32.65
C ILE A 458 -6.06 -29.66 -33.28
N THR A 459 -5.21 -29.17 -34.17
CA THR A 459 -4.21 -29.99 -34.86
C THR A 459 -3.04 -30.31 -33.92
N ILE A 460 -3.12 -31.44 -33.23
CA ILE A 460 -1.99 -31.99 -32.47
C ILE A 460 -0.93 -32.45 -33.48
N SER A 461 0.14 -31.66 -33.64
CA SER A 461 1.29 -32.09 -34.44
C SER A 461 2.06 -33.18 -33.70
N ALA A 462 2.37 -34.28 -34.39
CA ALA A 462 3.30 -35.29 -33.90
C ALA A 462 4.73 -34.69 -33.80
N PRO A 463 5.58 -35.18 -32.87
CA PRO A 463 6.97 -34.75 -32.80
C PRO A 463 7.75 -35.18 -34.05
N PRO A 464 8.74 -34.37 -34.50
CA PRO A 464 9.56 -34.70 -35.65
C PRO A 464 10.48 -35.90 -35.38
N SER A 465 10.89 -36.57 -36.46
CA SER A 465 11.71 -37.79 -36.40
C SER A 465 13.14 -37.55 -35.90
N THR A 466 13.73 -38.64 -35.40
CA THR A 466 15.11 -38.79 -34.92
C THR A 466 16.17 -37.94 -35.65
N PRO A 467 16.93 -37.08 -34.95
CA PRO A 467 18.18 -36.56 -35.48
C PRO A 467 19.25 -37.67 -35.53
N THR A 468 20.06 -37.67 -36.59
CA THR A 468 21.19 -38.60 -36.76
C THR A 468 22.28 -38.34 -35.72
N SER A 469 22.97 -39.41 -35.30
CA SER A 469 24.10 -39.34 -34.36
C SER A 469 25.16 -38.30 -34.75
N LEU A 470 25.43 -37.38 -33.83
CA LEU A 470 26.58 -36.47 -33.85
C LEU A 470 27.44 -36.75 -32.61
N GLN A 471 28.64 -37.29 -32.80
CA GLN A 471 29.61 -37.47 -31.72
C GLN A 471 30.27 -36.13 -31.38
N LEU A 472 30.09 -35.65 -30.16
CA LEU A 472 30.86 -34.57 -29.54
C LEU A 472 31.10 -34.92 -28.04
N PRO A 473 32.04 -34.26 -27.34
CA PRO A 473 32.99 -34.97 -26.50
C PRO A 473 32.58 -35.16 -25.04
N SER A 474 33.30 -36.06 -24.36
CA SER A 474 33.23 -36.27 -22.91
C SER A 474 33.83 -35.09 -22.14
N SER A 475 33.01 -34.08 -21.84
CA SER A 475 33.22 -33.15 -20.74
C SER A 475 32.21 -33.45 -19.64
N SER A 476 32.67 -33.54 -18.39
CA SER A 476 31.80 -33.72 -17.21
C SER A 476 30.67 -32.68 -17.22
N PRO A 477 29.42 -33.04 -16.84
CA PRO A 477 28.31 -32.10 -16.88
C PRO A 477 28.57 -30.92 -15.94
N SER A 478 28.70 -29.72 -16.50
CA SER A 478 28.85 -28.48 -15.75
C SER A 478 27.66 -28.31 -14.80
N ARG A 479 27.92 -28.25 -13.49
CA ARG A 479 26.88 -28.02 -12.47
C ARG A 479 26.17 -26.69 -12.78
N LEU A 480 24.83 -26.69 -12.74
CA LEU A 480 24.05 -25.51 -13.06
C LEU A 480 24.09 -24.50 -11.89
N LEU A 481 25.02 -23.55 -11.98
CA LEU A 481 25.08 -22.41 -11.05
C LEU A 481 24.21 -21.28 -11.59
N ARG A 482 23.03 -21.08 -10.99
CA ARG A 482 22.11 -20.00 -11.38
C ARG A 482 22.62 -18.64 -10.89
N PRO A 483 22.53 -17.56 -11.70
CA PRO A 483 22.96 -16.22 -11.30
C PRO A 483 21.91 -15.55 -10.40
N LEU A 484 21.66 -16.11 -9.22
CA LEU A 484 20.70 -15.57 -8.25
C LEU A 484 21.21 -14.26 -7.64
N GLU A 485 20.58 -13.16 -8.04
CA GLU A 485 20.79 -11.80 -7.56
C GLU A 485 20.02 -11.51 -6.25
N SER A 486 18.85 -12.14 -6.05
CA SER A 486 17.98 -11.91 -4.89
C SER A 486 17.41 -13.22 -4.34
N LEU A 487 17.54 -13.42 -3.02
CA LEU A 487 17.08 -14.64 -2.33
C LEU A 487 16.21 -14.29 -1.10
N ASP A 488 14.95 -14.72 -1.16
CA ASP A 488 13.89 -14.47 -0.17
C ASP A 488 13.25 -15.81 0.24
N ILE A 489 13.92 -16.54 1.15
CA ILE A 489 13.51 -17.88 1.56
C ILE A 489 13.04 -17.87 3.01
N GLN A 490 11.77 -18.24 3.20
CA GLN A 490 11.17 -18.38 4.52
C GLN A 490 11.92 -19.43 5.35
N CYS A 491 12.33 -19.03 6.55
CA CYS A 491 13.13 -19.83 7.49
C CYS A 491 14.50 -20.28 6.94
N LEU A 492 15.12 -19.51 6.05
CA LEU A 492 16.52 -19.69 5.67
C LEU A 492 17.45 -19.48 6.88
N SER A 493 18.22 -20.50 7.23
CA SER A 493 19.41 -20.36 8.09
C SER A 493 20.64 -20.10 7.25
N ALA A 494 21.65 -19.47 7.85
CA ALA A 494 22.93 -19.23 7.19
C ALA A 494 23.69 -20.54 6.93
N SER A 495 23.65 -21.54 7.83
CA SER A 495 24.12 -22.92 7.56
C SER A 495 23.48 -23.58 6.34
N ALA A 496 22.17 -23.39 6.12
CA ALA A 496 21.49 -23.93 4.95
C ALA A 496 21.92 -23.21 3.65
N LEU A 497 22.14 -21.89 3.70
CA LEU A 497 22.69 -21.12 2.58
C LEU A 497 24.14 -21.55 2.24
N LEU A 498 24.98 -21.78 3.25
CA LEU A 498 26.39 -22.17 3.07
C LEU A 498 26.53 -23.57 2.47
N SER A 499 25.68 -24.51 2.91
CA SER A 499 25.70 -25.92 2.48
C SER A 499 24.99 -26.18 1.15
N LEU A 500 23.88 -25.49 0.86
CA LEU A 500 23.16 -25.63 -0.42
C LEU A 500 23.69 -24.66 -1.49
N GLY A 501 24.09 -23.44 -1.14
CA GLY A 501 24.56 -22.42 -2.08
C GLY A 501 25.56 -22.89 -3.15
N PRO A 502 26.69 -23.57 -2.80
CA PRO A 502 27.66 -24.05 -3.79
C PRO A 502 27.14 -25.20 -4.69
N LYS A 503 25.89 -25.64 -4.53
CA LYS A 503 25.25 -26.66 -5.36
C LYS A 503 24.49 -26.09 -6.56
N PHE A 504 23.83 -24.94 -6.41
CA PHE A 504 22.78 -24.52 -7.36
C PHE A 504 22.81 -23.03 -7.75
N MET A 505 23.69 -22.23 -7.14
CA MET A 505 23.79 -20.79 -7.38
C MET A 505 25.24 -20.30 -7.47
N ASP A 506 25.45 -19.26 -8.28
CA ASP A 506 26.70 -18.51 -8.31
C ASP A 506 26.79 -17.61 -7.07
N ARG A 507 27.79 -17.88 -6.22
CA ARG A 507 28.08 -17.10 -5.00
C ARG A 507 28.45 -15.64 -5.32
N THR A 508 28.96 -15.36 -6.51
CA THR A 508 29.34 -14.01 -6.96
C THR A 508 28.18 -13.23 -7.58
N ALA A 509 27.03 -13.87 -7.83
CA ALA A 509 25.83 -13.23 -8.40
C ALA A 509 24.88 -12.61 -7.35
N LEU A 510 24.95 -13.03 -6.08
CA LEU A 510 24.04 -12.55 -5.04
C LEU A 510 24.25 -11.07 -4.71
N ARG A 511 23.17 -10.29 -4.65
CA ARG A 511 23.17 -8.84 -4.35
C ARG A 511 22.21 -8.48 -3.22
N GLU A 512 21.08 -9.19 -3.10
CA GLU A 512 20.08 -9.01 -2.05
C GLU A 512 19.88 -10.33 -1.29
N LEU A 513 20.05 -10.30 0.04
CA LEU A 513 19.91 -11.48 0.91
C LEU A 513 19.00 -11.19 2.10
N LEU A 514 17.90 -11.94 2.22
CA LEU A 514 17.01 -11.92 3.38
C LEU A 514 17.35 -13.07 4.34
N ILE A 515 18.02 -12.78 5.46
CA ILE A 515 18.22 -13.76 6.55
C ILE A 515 17.10 -13.55 7.58
N LEU A 516 16.30 -14.59 7.83
CA LEU A 516 15.19 -14.55 8.78
C LEU A 516 15.45 -15.35 10.06
N ASN A 517 16.46 -16.24 10.06
CA ASN A 517 16.86 -17.00 11.23
C ASN A 517 18.38 -17.23 11.24
N LEU A 518 18.97 -17.30 12.43
CA LEU A 518 20.38 -17.55 12.68
C LEU A 518 20.49 -18.51 13.87
N SER A 519 21.57 -19.30 13.90
CA SER A 519 21.90 -20.24 14.99
C SER A 519 23.13 -19.80 15.80
N SER A 520 24.07 -19.07 15.18
CA SER A 520 25.18 -18.39 15.87
C SER A 520 25.63 -17.13 15.09
N PRO A 521 26.43 -16.24 15.71
CA PRO A 521 27.09 -15.14 14.99
C PRO A 521 28.06 -15.66 13.90
N ASP A 522 28.67 -16.83 14.12
CA ASP A 522 29.65 -17.42 13.20
C ASP A 522 29.01 -17.81 11.85
N GLU A 523 27.76 -18.29 11.84
CA GLU A 523 27.07 -18.55 10.56
C GLU A 523 26.96 -17.27 9.71
N LEU A 524 26.75 -16.11 10.35
CA LEU A 524 26.66 -14.82 9.66
C LEU A 524 28.05 -14.37 9.17
N ARG A 525 29.10 -14.61 9.96
CA ARG A 525 30.50 -14.37 9.58
C ARG A 525 30.90 -15.21 8.36
N ASP A 526 30.53 -16.49 8.33
CA ASP A 526 30.78 -17.39 7.22
C ASP A 526 30.00 -16.99 5.96
N VAL A 527 28.73 -16.57 6.09
CA VAL A 527 27.96 -16.01 4.97
C VAL A 527 28.63 -14.75 4.42
N ALA A 528 29.13 -13.86 5.27
CA ALA A 528 29.81 -12.64 4.82
C ALA A 528 31.13 -12.93 4.08
N GLN A 529 31.93 -13.89 4.57
CA GLN A 529 33.12 -14.37 3.86
C GLN A 529 32.83 -14.94 2.47
N VAL A 530 31.69 -15.63 2.31
CA VAL A 530 31.33 -16.37 1.10
C VAL A 530 30.60 -15.52 0.06
N PHE A 531 29.80 -14.53 0.48
CA PHE A 531 28.91 -13.73 -0.37
C PHE A 531 29.25 -12.23 -0.37
N LYS A 532 30.53 -11.90 -0.54
CA LYS A 532 31.13 -10.55 -0.50
C LYS A 532 30.43 -9.48 -1.37
N GLU A 533 29.85 -9.89 -2.49
CA GLU A 533 29.16 -9.01 -3.44
C GLU A 533 27.76 -8.54 -2.97
N VAL A 534 27.25 -9.04 -1.85
CA VAL A 534 25.95 -8.64 -1.30
C VAL A 534 25.94 -7.14 -0.96
N ARG A 535 24.96 -6.44 -1.53
CA ARG A 535 24.75 -4.99 -1.36
C ARG A 535 23.62 -4.67 -0.39
N TRP A 536 22.68 -5.59 -0.23
CA TRP A 536 21.52 -5.47 0.64
C TRP A 536 21.41 -6.72 1.50
N VAL A 537 21.42 -6.55 2.82
CA VAL A 537 21.23 -7.66 3.76
C VAL A 537 20.16 -7.32 4.80
N HIS A 538 19.29 -8.27 5.10
CA HIS A 538 18.45 -8.22 6.31
C HIS A 538 19.03 -9.17 7.36
N ILE A 539 19.17 -8.68 8.60
CA ILE A 539 19.71 -9.44 9.73
C ILE A 539 18.66 -9.44 10.85
N PRO A 540 18.26 -10.63 11.36
CA PRO A 540 17.23 -10.72 12.38
C PRO A 540 17.74 -10.14 13.71
N GLY A 541 16.85 -9.51 14.47
CA GLY A 541 17.23 -8.87 15.74
C GLY A 541 17.73 -9.81 16.83
N ALA A 542 17.51 -11.11 16.68
CA ALA A 542 17.99 -12.15 17.58
C ALA A 542 18.08 -13.50 16.85
N TYR A 543 18.84 -14.42 17.43
CA TYR A 543 19.13 -15.77 16.93
C TYR A 543 18.77 -16.82 17.99
N LEU A 544 18.65 -18.08 17.60
CA LEU A 544 18.32 -19.20 18.51
C LEU A 544 19.44 -20.26 18.46
N PRO A 545 20.24 -20.40 19.54
CA PRO A 545 21.29 -21.42 19.61
C PRO A 545 20.76 -22.84 19.40
N GLN A 546 21.55 -23.69 18.75
CA GLN A 546 21.24 -25.12 18.60
C GLN A 546 21.82 -26.01 19.72
N GLU A 547 22.92 -25.59 20.35
CA GLU A 547 23.71 -26.46 21.24
C GLU A 547 23.42 -26.29 22.73
N ASP A 548 22.66 -25.26 23.12
CA ASP A 548 22.37 -24.97 24.53
C ASP A 548 20.85 -24.92 24.81
N GLN A 549 20.42 -25.41 25.97
CA GLN A 549 19.00 -25.65 26.29
C GLN A 549 18.21 -24.38 26.68
N SER A 550 18.64 -23.21 26.20
CA SER A 550 17.95 -21.94 26.43
C SER A 550 16.80 -21.76 25.44
N PRO A 551 15.53 -21.68 25.89
CA PRO A 551 14.39 -21.40 25.01
C PRO A 551 14.28 -19.91 24.62
N HIS A 552 15.30 -19.10 24.92
CA HIS A 552 15.27 -17.64 24.79
C HIS A 552 16.16 -17.13 23.65
N PRO A 553 15.66 -16.21 22.81
CA PRO A 553 16.41 -15.71 21.65
C PRO A 553 17.51 -14.74 22.08
N ILE A 554 18.75 -15.04 21.67
CA ILE A 554 19.95 -14.23 22.00
C ILE A 554 20.13 -13.15 20.94
N SER A 555 20.51 -11.92 21.33
CA SER A 555 20.81 -10.86 20.36
C SER A 555 22.30 -10.84 20.03
N LEU A 556 22.66 -10.49 18.79
CA LEU A 556 24.06 -10.22 18.42
C LEU A 556 24.65 -9.10 19.28
N SER A 557 25.94 -9.18 19.57
CA SER A 557 26.67 -8.11 20.27
C SER A 557 27.00 -6.93 19.34
N VAL A 558 27.41 -5.79 19.92
CA VAL A 558 27.88 -4.64 19.14
C VAL A 558 29.15 -5.00 18.37
N ASP A 559 30.08 -5.71 19.02
CA ASP A 559 31.38 -6.05 18.44
C ASP A 559 31.22 -7.05 17.28
N GLU A 560 30.34 -8.05 17.40
CA GLU A 560 29.97 -8.96 16.29
C GLU A 560 29.44 -8.19 15.08
N ILE A 561 28.56 -7.19 15.28
CA ILE A 561 28.00 -6.39 14.18
C ILE A 561 29.08 -5.52 13.53
N VAL A 562 30.01 -4.97 14.31
CA VAL A 562 31.16 -4.18 13.82
C VAL A 562 32.19 -5.05 13.10
N GLU A 563 32.40 -6.30 13.54
CA GLU A 563 33.31 -7.25 12.90
C GLU A 563 32.74 -7.81 11.59
N ILE A 564 31.47 -8.23 11.59
CA ILE A 564 30.89 -9.05 10.51
C ILE A 564 30.37 -8.19 9.34
N LEU A 565 29.77 -7.02 9.59
CA LEU A 565 29.21 -6.20 8.50
C LEU A 565 30.25 -5.72 7.47
N PRO A 566 31.48 -5.32 7.83
CA PRO A 566 32.50 -4.91 6.85
C PRO A 566 33.03 -6.03 5.95
N MET A 567 32.75 -7.29 6.28
CA MET A 567 33.16 -8.43 5.45
C MET A 567 32.34 -8.53 4.15
N PHE A 568 31.16 -7.90 4.10
CA PHE A 568 30.40 -7.67 2.88
C PHE A 568 30.99 -6.48 2.09
N GLU A 569 32.00 -6.74 1.27
CA GLU A 569 32.80 -5.72 0.56
C GLU A 569 31.99 -4.72 -0.29
N GLN A 570 30.79 -5.10 -0.76
CA GLN A 570 29.91 -4.26 -1.57
C GLN A 570 28.67 -3.72 -0.81
N LEU A 571 28.63 -3.80 0.52
CA LEU A 571 27.45 -3.48 1.33
C LEU A 571 27.00 -2.01 1.19
N GLU A 572 25.78 -1.83 0.69
CA GLU A 572 25.11 -0.53 0.57
C GLU A 572 23.96 -0.34 1.59
N VAL A 573 23.30 -1.43 1.99
CA VAL A 573 22.04 -1.38 2.74
C VAL A 573 21.95 -2.48 3.80
N VAL A 574 21.66 -2.11 5.04
CA VAL A 574 21.36 -3.05 6.16
C VAL A 574 19.92 -2.88 6.63
N ARG A 575 19.21 -3.99 6.79
CA ARG A 575 17.81 -4.04 7.25
C ARG A 575 17.62 -4.94 8.47
N GLY A 576 16.52 -4.72 9.17
CA GLY A 576 16.18 -5.44 10.40
C GLY A 576 16.71 -4.74 11.65
N ASN A 577 16.39 -5.31 12.82
CA ASN A 577 16.57 -4.67 14.13
C ASN A 577 17.81 -5.15 14.90
N ALA A 578 18.73 -5.91 14.28
CA ALA A 578 19.96 -6.41 14.89
C ALA A 578 20.78 -5.30 15.57
N LEU A 579 21.14 -4.25 14.82
CA LEU A 579 21.91 -3.10 15.31
C LEU A 579 21.27 -2.43 16.53
N TRP A 580 19.94 -2.28 16.54
CA TRP A 580 19.21 -1.62 17.61
C TRP A 580 19.03 -2.49 18.85
N ARG A 581 18.99 -3.82 18.71
CA ARG A 581 19.02 -4.75 19.86
C ARG A 581 20.41 -4.88 20.45
N ALA A 582 21.46 -5.00 19.61
CA ALA A 582 22.85 -5.01 20.06
C ALA A 582 23.17 -3.76 20.88
N ALA A 583 22.86 -2.57 20.36
CA ALA A 583 23.08 -1.31 21.04
C ALA A 583 22.22 -1.11 22.30
N ARG A 584 21.02 -1.72 22.37
CA ARG A 584 20.18 -1.71 23.57
C ARG A 584 20.77 -2.56 24.67
N ASN A 585 21.20 -3.79 24.35
CA ASN A 585 21.81 -4.70 25.31
C ASN A 585 23.16 -4.16 25.83
N ALA A 586 23.95 -3.53 24.94
CA ALA A 586 25.20 -2.84 25.29
C ALA A 586 25.04 -1.50 26.03
N VAL A 587 23.79 -1.10 26.35
CA VAL A 587 23.46 0.05 27.23
C VAL A 587 22.81 -0.44 28.54
N ALA A 588 22.29 -1.67 28.56
CA ALA A 588 21.65 -2.26 29.74
C ALA A 588 22.62 -2.94 30.73
N ASP A 589 23.89 -3.15 30.34
CA ASP A 589 24.98 -3.74 31.18
C ASP A 589 24.64 -5.04 31.94
N GLY A 590 23.60 -5.77 31.51
CA GLY A 590 23.13 -7.02 32.11
C GLY A 590 21.80 -6.92 32.89
N GLU A 591 21.24 -5.72 33.05
CA GLU A 591 19.87 -5.51 33.55
C GLU A 591 18.81 -5.73 32.46
N MET A 592 17.52 -5.59 32.81
CA MET A 592 16.41 -5.83 31.87
C MET A 592 16.47 -4.87 30.68
N ALA A 593 16.65 -5.40 29.47
CA ALA A 593 16.86 -4.61 28.25
C ALA A 593 15.73 -3.62 27.91
N ASP A 594 14.53 -3.78 28.47
CA ASP A 594 13.40 -2.88 28.28
C ASP A 594 13.43 -1.63 29.18
N GLU A 595 14.35 -1.53 30.14
CA GLU A 595 14.55 -0.34 30.99
C GLU A 595 15.67 0.61 30.47
N ALA A 596 16.36 0.24 29.38
CA ALA A 596 17.47 1.01 28.82
C ALA A 596 17.01 2.38 28.23
N ASP A 597 17.67 3.47 28.65
CA ASP A 597 17.41 4.85 28.19
C ASP A 597 17.56 4.96 26.66
N GLU A 598 16.45 5.25 25.97
CA GLU A 598 16.43 5.39 24.51
C GLU A 598 17.47 6.39 23.98
N ASN A 599 17.84 7.43 24.73
CA ASN A 599 18.84 8.41 24.29
C ASN A 599 20.24 7.80 24.31
N GLN A 600 20.56 6.99 25.32
CA GLN A 600 21.81 6.24 25.38
C GLN A 600 21.86 5.17 24.29
N VAL A 601 20.76 4.45 24.05
CA VAL A 601 20.67 3.49 22.93
C VAL A 601 20.86 4.19 21.57
N LYS A 602 20.24 5.35 21.34
CA LYS A 602 20.44 6.15 20.12
C LYS A 602 21.90 6.61 19.98
N ASN A 603 22.51 7.10 21.07
CA ASN A 603 23.93 7.49 21.08
C ASN A 603 24.86 6.29 20.77
N LYS A 604 24.59 5.11 21.33
CA LYS A 604 25.36 3.89 21.04
C LYS A 604 25.20 3.44 19.58
N VAL A 605 23.99 3.54 19.00
CA VAL A 605 23.79 3.31 17.56
C VAL A 605 24.56 4.33 16.71
N HIS A 606 24.66 5.60 17.14
CA HIS A 606 25.49 6.59 16.44
C HIS A 606 26.99 6.28 16.50
N GLU A 607 27.50 5.82 17.65
CA GLU A 607 28.88 5.34 17.78
C GLU A 607 29.15 4.19 16.78
N VAL A 608 28.32 3.16 16.81
CA VAL A 608 28.46 1.94 15.98
C VAL A 608 28.32 2.24 14.49
N LEU A 609 27.30 3.01 14.09
CA LEU A 609 27.15 3.48 12.70
C LEU A 609 28.35 4.32 12.24
N GLY A 610 29.09 4.97 13.17
CA GLY A 610 30.26 5.79 12.85
C GLY A 610 31.48 4.93 12.52
N VAL A 611 31.62 3.78 13.22
CA VAL A 611 32.59 2.74 12.87
C VAL A 611 32.20 2.10 11.52
N LEU A 612 30.94 1.69 11.36
CA LEU A 612 30.43 1.06 10.14
C LEU A 612 30.51 1.99 8.91
N ALA A 613 30.30 3.30 9.05
CA ALA A 613 30.41 4.23 7.93
C ALA A 613 31.85 4.41 7.41
N ARG A 614 32.87 4.15 8.25
CA ARG A 614 34.29 4.08 7.87
C ARG A 614 34.64 2.70 7.30
N ALA A 615 34.23 1.64 7.97
CA ALA A 615 34.58 0.26 7.58
C ALA A 615 33.84 -0.24 6.33
N CYS A 616 32.61 0.24 6.10
CA CYS A 616 31.78 -0.07 4.93
C CYS A 616 31.66 1.16 4.01
N PRO A 617 32.63 1.45 3.12
CA PRO A 617 32.63 2.65 2.29
C PRO A 617 31.43 2.72 1.32
N GLY A 618 30.84 1.56 0.97
CA GLY A 618 29.62 1.48 0.15
C GLY A 618 28.32 1.84 0.87
N LEU A 619 28.30 1.88 2.22
CA LEU A 619 27.08 1.95 3.02
C LEU A 619 26.29 3.25 2.79
N LYS A 620 24.99 3.14 2.49
CA LYS A 620 24.07 4.26 2.16
C LYS A 620 22.86 4.31 3.07
N GLU A 621 22.26 3.17 3.44
CA GLU A 621 21.03 3.14 4.25
C GLU A 621 21.04 2.05 5.34
N VAL A 622 20.52 2.39 6.52
CA VAL A 622 20.25 1.45 7.62
C VAL A 622 18.85 1.69 8.18
N ASP A 623 18.18 0.65 8.69
CA ASP A 623 16.90 0.80 9.40
C ASP A 623 17.07 1.50 10.77
N HIS A 624 16.07 2.29 11.15
CA HIS A 624 15.92 2.90 12.48
C HIS A 624 15.09 1.98 13.39
N CYS A 625 15.14 2.15 14.72
CA CYS A 625 14.19 1.49 15.63
C CYS A 625 12.72 1.92 15.41
N ASP A 626 12.50 3.03 14.72
CA ASP A 626 11.19 3.67 14.60
C ASP A 626 10.39 3.02 13.47
N TRP A 627 9.42 2.18 13.82
CA TRP A 627 8.43 1.68 12.88
C TRP A 627 7.56 2.83 12.35
N TYR A 628 7.44 2.96 11.02
CA TYR A 628 6.62 3.97 10.37
C TYR A 628 5.38 3.33 9.74
N GLU A 629 4.35 3.12 10.55
CA GLU A 629 3.09 2.43 10.22
C GLU A 629 2.48 2.84 8.88
N ARG A 630 2.53 4.13 8.53
CA ARG A 630 2.00 4.66 7.26
C ARG A 630 2.71 4.14 6.00
N ARG A 631 3.83 3.40 6.12
CA ARG A 631 4.51 2.68 5.03
C ARG A 631 4.87 1.23 5.41
N SER A 632 4.41 0.73 6.56
CA SER A 632 4.76 -0.59 7.12
C SER A 632 6.22 -0.97 6.95
N GLY A 633 7.10 -0.11 7.43
CA GLY A 633 8.54 -0.28 7.42
C GLY A 633 9.21 0.71 8.37
N TYR A 634 10.44 0.44 8.76
CA TYR A 634 11.21 1.34 9.63
C TYR A 634 11.50 2.69 8.94
N LYS A 635 11.65 3.75 9.73
CA LYS A 635 12.37 4.96 9.28
C LYS A 635 13.79 4.55 8.88
N ARG A 636 14.46 5.33 8.03
CA ARG A 636 15.78 5.01 7.51
C ARG A 636 16.80 6.05 7.95
N VAL A 637 17.95 5.59 8.44
CA VAL A 637 19.16 6.40 8.57
C VAL A 637 19.85 6.38 7.20
N VAL A 638 20.21 7.56 6.68
CA VAL A 638 20.90 7.70 5.38
C VAL A 638 22.30 8.24 5.63
N VAL A 639 23.31 7.51 5.14
CA VAL A 639 24.72 7.90 5.22
C VAL A 639 25.02 8.85 4.05
N GLN A 640 25.31 10.11 4.37
CA GLN A 640 25.80 11.10 3.40
C GLN A 640 27.28 11.35 3.62
N ARG A 641 28.08 11.30 2.57
CA ARG A 641 29.52 11.60 2.59
C ARG A 641 29.76 12.88 1.80
N THR A 642 30.30 13.90 2.45
CA THR A 642 30.57 15.22 1.85
C THR A 642 32.08 15.40 1.73
N LEU A 643 32.58 15.65 0.52
CA LEU A 643 33.97 16.03 0.30
C LEU A 643 34.15 17.50 0.72
N VAL A 644 34.89 17.74 1.80
CA VAL A 644 35.27 19.08 2.24
C VAL A 644 36.61 19.44 1.59
N GLU A 645 36.57 20.20 0.49
CA GLU A 645 37.79 20.80 -0.06
C GLU A 645 38.30 21.89 0.90
N MET A 646 39.38 21.59 1.62
CA MET A 646 40.04 22.57 2.50
C MET A 646 40.56 23.77 1.69
N PRO A 647 40.18 25.01 2.05
CA PRO A 647 40.65 26.19 1.33
C PRO A 647 42.16 26.38 1.55
N LYS A 648 42.89 26.69 0.48
CA LYS A 648 44.33 26.95 0.54
C LYS A 648 44.62 28.14 1.47
N VAL A 649 45.33 27.89 2.56
CA VAL A 649 45.82 28.92 3.46
C VAL A 649 46.77 29.85 2.70
N VAL A 650 46.43 31.13 2.65
CA VAL A 650 47.34 32.20 2.20
C VAL A 650 48.01 32.79 3.43
N SER A 651 49.33 32.90 3.39
CA SER A 651 50.15 33.41 4.48
C SER A 651 50.15 34.94 4.54
N GLU A 652 50.03 35.50 5.75
CA GLU A 652 50.89 36.62 6.21
C GLU A 652 50.83 36.77 7.74
N SER A 653 51.78 37.54 8.28
CA SER A 653 52.09 37.81 9.71
C SER A 653 50.88 38.17 10.61
N ASP A 654 50.87 37.92 11.93
CA ASP A 654 51.92 38.36 12.88
C ASP A 654 51.92 37.70 14.31
N SER A 655 53.06 37.83 15.02
CA SER A 655 53.23 37.82 16.50
C SER A 655 52.99 36.57 17.42
N VAL A 656 54.03 35.73 17.58
CA VAL A 656 54.75 35.40 18.86
C VAL A 656 54.08 34.66 20.07
N ARG A 657 54.46 33.36 20.24
CA ARG A 657 54.75 32.56 21.49
C ARG A 657 53.60 32.21 22.48
N VAL A 658 53.66 31.17 23.33
CA VAL A 658 54.77 30.35 23.92
C VAL A 658 54.43 28.83 23.94
N HIS A 659 55.44 27.94 23.89
CA HIS A 659 55.34 26.46 24.02
C HIS A 659 55.28 25.95 25.48
N VAL A 660 54.67 24.78 25.69
CA VAL A 660 55.30 23.60 26.34
C VAL A 660 54.89 22.35 25.53
N GLU A 661 55.76 21.34 25.44
CA GLU A 661 55.55 20.09 24.68
C GLU A 661 55.27 18.89 25.62
N ASP A 662 54.94 17.75 25.01
CA ASP A 662 54.79 16.37 25.53
C ASP A 662 53.35 15.81 25.38
N GLY A 663 53.07 14.81 24.53
CA GLY A 663 53.95 14.19 23.51
C GLY A 663 53.56 12.76 23.15
N GLU A 664 52.53 12.56 22.32
CA GLU A 664 52.24 11.25 21.69
C GLU A 664 51.65 11.44 20.28
N GLN A 665 51.63 10.37 19.47
CA GLN A 665 51.75 10.47 18.00
C GLN A 665 50.44 10.79 17.25
N ASP A 666 50.58 11.54 16.15
CA ASP A 666 49.50 11.85 15.21
C ASP A 666 48.88 10.57 14.60
N VAL A 667 47.67 10.24 15.05
CA VAL A 667 46.75 9.40 14.28
C VAL A 667 46.01 10.32 13.32
N GLU A 668 45.90 9.97 12.04
CA GLU A 668 45.07 10.73 11.10
C GLU A 668 43.60 10.68 11.55
N GLU A 669 43.12 11.76 12.20
CA GLU A 669 41.71 11.92 12.55
C GLU A 669 40.86 12.01 11.28
N VAL A 670 40.35 10.85 10.85
CA VAL A 670 39.22 10.78 9.91
C VAL A 670 37.98 11.26 10.66
N GLU A 671 37.85 12.59 10.75
CA GLU A 671 36.66 13.26 11.26
C GLU A 671 35.45 12.78 10.45
N VAL A 672 34.63 11.92 11.06
CA VAL A 672 33.38 11.47 10.44
C VAL A 672 32.40 12.64 10.52
N VAL A 673 32.40 13.45 9.46
CA VAL A 673 31.68 14.73 9.34
C VAL A 673 30.19 14.56 9.66
N SER A 674 29.87 14.78 10.93
CA SER A 674 28.54 14.90 11.52
C SER A 674 27.53 13.77 11.25
N TYR A 675 26.94 13.25 12.33
CA TYR A 675 25.54 12.84 12.23
C TYR A 675 24.67 14.06 11.93
N SER A 676 23.86 13.95 10.89
CA SER A 676 22.64 14.76 10.74
C SER A 676 21.50 14.25 11.65
N VAL A 677 21.86 13.75 12.83
CA VAL A 677 21.00 13.79 14.02
C VAL A 677 21.51 14.96 14.83
N ARG A 678 20.67 16.01 14.89
CA ARG A 678 20.93 17.17 15.73
C ARG A 678 21.14 16.68 17.17
N LYS A 679 22.16 17.23 17.86
CA LYS A 679 22.34 17.00 19.30
C LYS A 679 20.99 17.14 20.03
N PRO A 680 20.80 16.51 21.20
CA PRO A 680 20.09 17.17 22.28
C PRO A 680 20.88 18.45 22.66
N VAL A 681 20.72 19.49 21.83
CA VAL A 681 20.79 20.88 22.27
C VAL A 681 19.88 20.97 23.48
N ALA A 682 20.29 21.66 24.56
CA ALA A 682 19.50 21.78 25.78
C ALA A 682 18.04 22.12 25.43
N SER A 683 17.14 21.16 25.69
CA SER A 683 15.73 21.11 25.24
C SER A 683 15.50 21.86 23.91
N PRO A 684 15.86 21.26 22.75
CA PRO A 684 16.35 21.96 21.57
C PRO A 684 15.48 23.16 21.22
N GLN A 685 15.95 24.35 21.64
CA GLN A 685 15.13 25.58 21.70
C GLN A 685 14.31 25.71 20.43
N ARG A 686 12.99 25.54 20.62
CA ARG A 686 11.99 25.32 19.58
C ARG A 686 12.27 26.25 18.40
N THR A 687 12.75 25.69 17.28
CA THR A 687 13.39 26.50 16.24
C THR A 687 12.33 27.25 15.43
N PHE A 688 11.89 28.38 15.97
CA PHE A 688 10.91 29.25 15.36
C PHE A 688 11.39 29.70 13.98
N PRO A 689 10.49 29.80 12.98
CA PRO A 689 10.82 30.46 11.74
C PRO A 689 11.33 31.89 12.01
N PRO A 690 12.18 32.47 11.15
CA PRO A 690 12.49 33.89 11.25
C PRO A 690 11.21 34.72 11.12
N LEU A 691 11.12 35.81 11.89
CA LEU A 691 10.05 36.80 11.74
C LEU A 691 10.06 37.42 10.35
N TYR A 692 8.90 37.83 9.86
CA TYR A 692 8.79 38.45 8.56
C TYR A 692 9.45 39.83 8.53
N LYS A 693 10.30 40.06 7.54
CA LYS A 693 10.92 41.37 7.26
C LYS A 693 10.08 42.07 6.19
N GLY A 694 9.47 43.20 6.55
CA GLY A 694 8.61 43.97 5.65
C GLY A 694 9.34 44.39 4.37
N THR A 695 8.70 44.15 3.22
CA THR A 695 9.22 44.46 1.88
C THR A 695 9.18 45.94 1.53
N GLY A 696 8.41 46.73 2.30
CA GLY A 696 8.04 48.10 1.94
C GLY A 696 6.70 48.20 1.20
N ASN A 697 6.17 47.08 0.69
CA ASN A 697 4.95 47.03 -0.10
C ASN A 697 3.79 46.41 0.71
N GLU A 698 2.81 47.22 1.09
CA GLU A 698 1.65 46.78 1.88
C GLU A 698 0.90 45.59 1.28
N GLY A 699 0.78 45.50 -0.04
CA GLY A 699 0.10 44.39 -0.71
C GLY A 699 0.88 43.07 -0.57
N GLN A 700 2.20 43.13 -0.65
CA GLN A 700 3.08 41.96 -0.49
C GLN A 700 3.21 41.56 0.99
N ASP A 701 3.32 42.53 1.90
CA ASP A 701 3.38 42.30 3.35
C ASP A 701 2.09 41.65 3.88
N ARG A 702 0.92 42.14 3.41
CA ARG A 702 -0.39 41.58 3.74
C ARG A 702 -0.61 40.20 3.11
N LEU A 703 -0.12 39.97 1.89
CA LEU A 703 -0.18 38.64 1.26
C LEU A 703 0.70 37.63 2.00
N ALA A 704 1.88 38.03 2.48
CA ALA A 704 2.73 37.19 3.31
C ALA A 704 2.04 36.79 4.63
N PHE A 705 1.24 37.67 5.24
CA PHE A 705 0.45 37.32 6.43
C PHE A 705 -0.56 36.21 6.12
N ILE A 706 -1.30 36.34 5.02
CA ILE A 706 -2.26 35.32 4.55
C ILE A 706 -1.56 33.96 4.33
N HIS A 707 -0.32 33.95 3.81
CA HIS A 707 0.47 32.72 3.68
C HIS A 707 0.97 32.17 5.02
N ILE A 708 1.33 33.01 6.00
CA ILE A 708 1.70 32.52 7.34
C ILE A 708 0.50 31.86 8.04
N LEU A 709 -0.73 32.36 7.85
CA LEU A 709 -1.95 31.74 8.40
C LEU A 709 -2.21 30.31 7.88
N GLU A 710 -1.64 29.89 6.75
CA GLU A 710 -1.72 28.49 6.29
C GLU A 710 -1.15 27.52 7.34
N ARG A 711 -0.15 27.96 8.10
CA ARG A 711 0.53 27.11 9.10
C ARG A 711 -0.40 26.64 10.22
N LEU A 712 -1.48 27.37 10.53
CA LEU A 712 -2.48 26.93 11.51
C LEU A 712 -3.29 25.71 11.04
N LYS A 713 -3.32 25.45 9.72
CA LYS A 713 -3.96 24.28 9.09
C LYS A 713 -3.03 23.07 8.99
N THR A 714 -1.72 23.33 8.86
CA THR A 714 -0.71 22.27 8.67
C THR A 714 -0.07 21.82 9.98
N GLN A 715 0.08 22.71 10.95
CA GLN A 715 0.43 22.37 12.32
C GLN A 715 -0.72 21.66 13.02
N LYS A 716 -0.39 20.70 13.88
CA LYS A 716 -1.31 19.85 14.61
C LYS A 716 -1.17 20.11 16.11
N ARG A 717 -2.29 20.13 16.85
CA ARG A 717 -2.28 20.37 18.30
C ARG A 717 -1.34 19.37 18.98
N THR A 718 -0.26 19.89 19.54
CA THR A 718 0.92 19.17 20.03
C THR A 718 0.54 18.25 21.19
N GLY A 719 -0.46 18.61 22.00
CA GLY A 719 -1.00 17.74 23.05
C GLY A 719 -1.43 16.36 22.52
N TRP A 720 -2.21 16.33 21.44
CA TRP A 720 -2.68 15.09 20.80
C TRP A 720 -1.54 14.32 20.11
N VAL A 721 -0.59 15.04 19.51
CA VAL A 721 0.61 14.45 18.89
C VAL A 721 1.45 13.71 19.95
N ASN A 722 1.66 14.33 21.12
CA ASN A 722 2.41 13.73 22.23
C ASN A 722 1.71 12.48 22.78
N HIS A 723 0.37 12.47 22.81
CA HIS A 723 -0.43 11.29 23.23
C HIS A 723 -0.69 10.29 22.09
N LYS A 724 0.01 10.42 20.96
CA LYS A 724 0.00 9.49 19.81
C LYS A 724 -1.39 9.31 19.15
N VAL A 725 -2.28 10.30 19.26
CA VAL A 725 -3.58 10.31 18.59
C VAL A 725 -3.39 10.21 17.07
N PRO A 726 -4.12 9.34 16.35
CA PRO A 726 -3.95 9.18 14.91
C PRO A 726 -4.70 10.27 14.12
N ASN A 727 -3.95 11.05 13.31
CA ASN A 727 -4.47 12.16 12.49
C ASN A 727 -5.16 13.28 13.33
N PRO A 728 -4.47 13.86 14.33
CA PRO A 728 -5.07 14.85 15.22
C PRO A 728 -5.49 16.13 14.48
N GLU A 729 -6.30 16.94 15.14
CA GLU A 729 -6.79 18.23 14.62
C GLU A 729 -5.66 19.27 14.42
N SER A 730 -5.87 20.19 13.48
CA SER A 730 -5.02 21.38 13.35
C SER A 730 -5.47 22.47 14.31
N ILE A 731 -4.58 23.43 14.59
CA ILE A 731 -4.90 24.59 15.43
C ILE A 731 -6.10 25.36 14.83
N SER A 732 -6.21 25.40 13.50
CA SER A 732 -7.36 26.02 12.82
C SER A 732 -8.66 25.22 12.89
N ASP A 733 -8.61 23.91 13.13
CA ASP A 733 -9.82 23.09 13.36
C ASP A 733 -10.38 23.37 14.77
N HIS A 734 -9.49 23.41 15.78
CA HIS A 734 -9.78 23.80 17.16
C HIS A 734 -10.37 25.23 17.25
N MET A 735 -9.68 26.25 16.70
CA MET A 735 -10.21 27.63 16.66
C MET A 735 -11.55 27.72 15.91
N TYR A 736 -11.77 26.91 14.87
CA TYR A 736 -13.05 26.86 14.15
C TYR A 736 -14.16 26.29 15.04
N ARG A 737 -13.95 25.16 15.73
CA ARG A 737 -14.97 24.60 16.62
C ARG A 737 -15.22 25.51 17.82
N MET A 738 -14.21 26.15 18.40
CA MET A 738 -14.41 27.20 19.43
C MET A 738 -15.26 28.38 18.93
N ALA A 739 -15.07 28.82 17.68
CA ALA A 739 -15.90 29.85 17.09
C ALA A 739 -17.36 29.41 16.92
N ILE A 740 -17.62 28.15 16.56
CA ILE A 740 -18.97 27.58 16.53
C ILE A 740 -19.56 27.47 17.95
N LEU A 741 -18.81 26.94 18.91
CA LEU A 741 -19.23 26.85 20.33
C LEU A 741 -19.56 28.23 20.92
N SER A 742 -18.83 29.27 20.52
CA SER A 742 -19.11 30.67 20.92
C SER A 742 -20.49 31.15 20.48
N MET A 743 -21.06 30.59 19.40
CA MET A 743 -22.39 30.92 18.90
C MET A 743 -23.52 30.13 19.60
N LEU A 744 -23.20 29.17 20.47
CA LEU A 744 -24.19 28.31 21.15
C LEU A 744 -24.63 28.82 22.52
N THR A 745 -23.98 29.86 23.07
CA THR A 745 -24.31 30.37 24.41
C THR A 745 -25.68 31.03 24.44
N THR A 746 -26.40 30.79 25.54
CA THR A 746 -27.67 31.45 25.87
C THR A 746 -27.48 32.67 26.78
N ASP A 747 -26.24 32.97 27.19
CA ASP A 747 -25.91 34.12 28.05
C ASP A 747 -25.93 35.44 27.27
N GLN A 748 -27.06 36.15 27.38
CA GLN A 748 -27.31 37.44 26.74
C GLN A 748 -26.45 38.60 27.28
N SER A 749 -25.60 38.36 28.29
CA SER A 749 -24.66 39.37 28.80
C SER A 749 -23.33 39.42 28.04
N LEU A 750 -23.06 38.43 27.17
CA LEU A 750 -21.84 38.32 26.38
C LEU A 750 -22.01 38.89 24.96
N ASP A 751 -21.04 39.64 24.44
CA ASP A 751 -20.98 39.92 23.00
C ASP A 751 -20.51 38.66 22.25
N VAL A 752 -21.47 37.86 21.78
CA VAL A 752 -21.23 36.66 20.97
C VAL A 752 -20.37 36.94 19.73
N SER A 753 -20.51 38.12 19.09
CA SER A 753 -19.69 38.46 17.91
C SER A 753 -18.24 38.69 18.30
N LYS A 754 -18.00 39.29 19.47
CA LYS A 754 -16.68 39.46 20.07
C LYS A 754 -16.09 38.12 20.52
N CYS A 755 -16.86 37.24 21.15
CA CYS A 755 -16.44 35.86 21.48
C CYS A 755 -15.97 35.09 20.24
N VAL A 756 -16.77 35.10 19.16
CA VAL A 756 -16.42 34.49 17.87
C VAL A 756 -15.14 35.08 17.28
N MET A 757 -15.01 36.41 17.25
CA MET A 757 -13.80 37.06 16.76
C MET A 757 -12.57 36.77 17.63
N MET A 758 -12.73 36.62 18.95
CA MET A 758 -11.67 36.30 19.89
C MET A 758 -11.19 34.84 19.73
N ALA A 759 -12.12 33.88 19.64
CA ALA A 759 -11.82 32.47 19.40
C ALA A 759 -11.00 32.28 18.10
N LEU A 760 -11.30 33.05 17.05
CA LEU A 760 -10.57 33.01 15.77
C LEU A 760 -9.18 33.68 15.79
N VAL A 761 -8.78 34.35 16.87
CA VAL A 761 -7.47 35.04 16.96
C VAL A 761 -6.63 34.71 18.19
N HIS A 762 -7.12 33.90 19.13
CA HIS A 762 -6.39 33.62 20.38
C HIS A 762 -5.06 32.87 20.13
N ASP A 763 -5.13 31.69 19.49
CA ASP A 763 -3.95 30.91 19.07
C ASP A 763 -3.34 31.41 17.74
N LEU A 764 -3.67 32.64 17.29
CA LEU A 764 -3.15 33.17 16.01
C LEU A 764 -1.62 33.28 16.00
N ALA A 765 -1.01 33.59 17.15
CA ALA A 765 0.44 33.64 17.33
C ALA A 765 1.12 32.29 17.03
N GLU A 766 0.39 31.17 17.18
CA GLU A 766 0.89 29.84 16.85
C GLU A 766 1.15 29.65 15.34
N ALA A 767 0.67 30.55 14.48
CA ALA A 767 1.12 30.60 13.09
C ALA A 767 2.64 30.88 12.95
N GLN A 768 3.28 31.44 13.98
CA GLN A 768 4.74 31.64 14.03
C GLN A 768 5.41 30.78 15.12
N VAL A 769 4.85 30.70 16.33
CA VAL A 769 5.46 29.92 17.43
C VAL A 769 5.01 28.45 17.46
N GLY A 770 3.83 28.14 16.92
CA GLY A 770 3.12 26.86 17.05
C GLY A 770 2.59 26.58 18.45
N ASP A 771 1.77 25.54 18.59
CA ASP A 771 1.30 24.99 19.88
C ASP A 771 2.47 24.58 20.78
N ILE A 772 2.78 25.43 21.77
CA ILE A 772 3.76 25.21 22.85
C ILE A 772 3.04 24.61 24.06
N THR A 773 3.42 23.38 24.40
CA THR A 773 2.81 22.57 25.47
C THR A 773 3.61 22.61 26.78
N PRO A 774 2.98 22.29 27.93
CA PRO A 774 3.67 22.21 29.23
C PRO A 774 4.87 21.24 29.27
N TYR A 775 4.89 20.24 28.38
CA TYR A 775 5.97 19.24 28.30
C TYR A 775 7.28 19.79 27.70
N GLU A 776 7.25 20.97 27.10
CA GLU A 776 8.40 21.58 26.40
C GLU A 776 9.25 22.49 27.31
N ASN A 777 8.92 22.56 28.61
CA ASN A 777 9.66 23.31 29.65
C ASN A 777 9.85 24.82 29.40
N PHE A 778 9.01 25.43 28.56
CA PHE A 778 8.91 26.90 28.48
C PHE A 778 8.26 27.46 29.75
N THR A 779 8.81 28.54 30.30
CA THR A 779 8.10 29.29 31.35
C THR A 779 6.93 30.06 30.74
N LYS A 780 5.94 30.44 31.56
CA LYS A 780 4.76 31.19 31.08
C LYS A 780 5.16 32.54 30.49
N GLU A 781 6.19 33.16 31.08
CA GLU A 781 6.73 34.45 30.70
C GLU A 781 7.40 34.37 29.32
N GLU A 782 8.19 33.31 29.06
CA GLU A 782 8.84 33.12 27.76
C GLU A 782 7.83 32.72 26.67
N LYS A 783 6.84 31.86 26.96
CA LYS A 783 5.73 31.57 26.03
C LYS A 783 5.02 32.87 25.62
N HIS A 784 4.56 33.66 26.60
CA HIS A 784 3.88 34.94 26.33
C HIS A 784 4.80 35.95 25.59
N ARG A 785 6.10 36.00 25.91
CA ARG A 785 7.06 36.87 25.22
C ARG A 785 7.16 36.52 23.72
N LEU A 786 7.26 35.23 23.40
CA LEU A 786 7.37 34.73 22.03
C LEU A 786 6.07 34.97 21.23
N GLU A 787 4.91 34.75 21.85
CA GLU A 787 3.61 34.98 21.23
C GLU A 787 3.34 36.47 20.99
N GLN A 788 3.72 37.32 21.96
CA GLN A 788 3.68 38.77 21.81
C GLN A 788 4.62 39.25 20.70
N GLU A 789 5.83 38.67 20.57
CA GLU A 789 6.77 39.00 19.50
C GLU A 789 6.23 38.62 18.11
N ALA A 790 5.59 37.46 17.99
CA ALA A 790 4.89 37.04 16.78
C ALA A 790 3.70 37.96 16.43
N MET A 791 2.86 38.28 17.41
CA MET A 791 1.70 39.16 17.23
C MET A 791 2.14 40.58 16.81
N ASN A 792 3.18 41.13 17.45
CA ASN A 792 3.77 42.41 17.09
C ASN A 792 4.31 42.41 15.64
N ASN A 793 4.89 41.30 15.17
CA ASN A 793 5.32 41.17 13.78
C ASN A 793 4.12 41.18 12.82
N PHE A 794 3.07 40.41 13.11
CA PHE A 794 1.84 40.40 12.29
C PHE A 794 1.17 41.77 12.24
N VAL A 795 0.95 42.41 13.39
CA VAL A 795 0.21 43.67 13.52
C VAL A 795 0.99 44.85 12.95
N HIS A 796 2.24 45.04 13.39
CA HIS A 796 3.01 46.25 13.06
C HIS A 796 3.78 46.11 11.73
N THR A 797 4.26 44.91 11.38
CA THR A 797 5.10 44.72 10.18
C THR A 797 4.27 44.27 8.98
N MET A 798 3.45 43.22 9.13
CA MET A 798 2.73 42.62 8.00
C MET A 798 1.42 43.35 7.67
N LEU A 799 0.65 43.69 8.70
CA LEU A 799 -0.63 44.41 8.60
C LEU A 799 -0.51 45.92 8.87
N ARG A 800 0.72 46.41 9.06
CA ARG A 800 1.12 47.84 9.06
C ARG A 800 0.24 48.76 9.92
N ASN A 801 -0.14 48.31 11.11
CA ASN A 801 -1.00 49.05 12.05
C ASN A 801 -2.38 49.44 11.49
N SER A 802 -2.87 48.76 10.47
CA SER A 802 -4.21 48.99 9.89
C SER A 802 -5.33 48.76 10.92
N PRO A 803 -6.56 49.28 10.70
CA PRO A 803 -7.68 49.07 11.62
C PRO A 803 -8.06 47.60 11.86
N ALA A 804 -7.71 46.70 10.93
CA ALA A 804 -7.84 45.26 11.12
C ALA A 804 -6.75 44.71 12.07
N ALA A 805 -5.50 45.17 11.90
CA ALA A 805 -4.38 44.81 12.77
C ALA A 805 -4.65 45.17 14.23
N GLN A 806 -5.10 46.41 14.48
CA GLN A 806 -5.44 46.91 15.82
C GLN A 806 -6.57 46.11 16.48
N ARG A 807 -7.54 45.61 15.70
CA ARG A 807 -8.63 44.76 16.21
C ARG A 807 -8.12 43.38 16.63
N ILE A 808 -7.24 42.77 15.83
CA ILE A 808 -6.59 41.49 16.16
C ILE A 808 -5.75 41.65 17.43
N GLU A 809 -4.94 42.69 17.50
CA GLU A 809 -4.08 43.02 18.66
C GLU A 809 -4.90 43.20 19.94
N ALA A 810 -6.02 43.93 19.87
CA ALA A 810 -6.91 44.16 21.01
C ALA A 810 -7.60 42.87 21.50
N LEU A 811 -8.17 42.07 20.59
CA LEU A 811 -8.83 40.81 20.92
C LEU A 811 -7.85 39.79 21.53
N TRP A 812 -6.65 39.69 20.97
CA TRP A 812 -5.60 38.80 21.49
C TRP A 812 -5.15 39.21 22.89
N ARG A 813 -4.88 40.51 23.12
CA ARG A 813 -4.53 41.02 24.47
C ARG A 813 -5.65 40.83 25.48
N GLU A 814 -6.90 40.99 25.07
CA GLU A 814 -8.05 40.80 25.95
C GLU A 814 -8.22 39.33 26.35
N TYR A 815 -8.08 38.40 25.39
CA TYR A 815 -8.01 36.96 25.69
C TYR A 815 -6.90 36.68 26.69
N GLU A 816 -5.68 37.15 26.41
CA GLU A 816 -4.52 36.88 27.27
C GLU A 816 -4.70 37.37 28.71
N GLY A 817 -5.18 38.60 28.89
CA GLY A 817 -5.54 39.14 30.21
C GLY A 817 -6.61 38.29 30.93
N GLY A 818 -7.64 37.83 30.21
CA GLY A 818 -8.68 36.97 30.78
C GLY A 818 -9.57 37.67 31.81
N GLU A 819 -9.67 39.01 31.74
CA GLU A 819 -10.37 39.82 32.74
C GLU A 819 -11.85 40.06 32.41
N THR A 820 -12.20 40.15 31.12
CA THR A 820 -13.56 40.43 30.65
C THR A 820 -14.47 39.19 30.70
N PRO A 821 -15.81 39.36 30.67
CA PRO A 821 -16.74 38.24 30.54
C PRO A 821 -16.47 37.38 29.30
N GLU A 822 -16.23 38.01 28.14
CA GLU A 822 -15.97 37.29 26.90
C GLU A 822 -14.65 36.51 26.96
N ALA A 823 -13.57 37.11 27.47
CA ALA A 823 -12.28 36.40 27.58
C ALA A 823 -12.32 35.23 28.56
N LYS A 824 -13.09 35.33 29.64
CA LYS A 824 -13.34 34.21 30.57
C LYS A 824 -14.14 33.10 29.92
N PHE A 825 -15.22 33.45 29.23
CA PHE A 825 -16.06 32.50 28.51
C PHE A 825 -15.28 31.75 27.42
N VAL A 826 -14.53 32.45 26.57
CA VAL A 826 -13.71 31.82 25.52
C VAL A 826 -12.59 30.95 26.12
N LYS A 827 -12.01 31.31 27.28
CA LYS A 827 -11.05 30.45 28.03
C LYS A 827 -11.67 29.21 28.67
N ASP A 828 -12.99 29.19 28.89
CA ASP A 828 -13.71 27.98 29.28
C ASP A 828 -14.12 27.14 28.05
N LEU A 829 -14.37 27.78 26.90
CA LEU A 829 -14.58 27.07 25.64
C LEU A 829 -13.31 26.31 25.18
N ASP A 830 -12.12 26.91 25.26
CA ASP A 830 -10.83 26.23 24.98
C ASP A 830 -10.72 24.91 25.78
N ARG A 831 -10.93 24.99 27.10
CA ARG A 831 -10.92 23.83 28.01
C ARG A 831 -11.98 22.79 27.65
N PHE A 832 -13.22 23.23 27.41
CA PHE A 832 -14.33 22.33 27.10
C PHE A 832 -14.17 21.66 25.73
N GLU A 833 -13.69 22.39 24.73
CA GLU A 833 -13.43 21.91 23.38
C GLU A 833 -12.32 20.85 23.40
N MET A 834 -11.22 21.11 24.14
CA MET A 834 -10.16 20.13 24.37
C MET A 834 -10.67 18.87 25.09
N ALA A 835 -11.52 19.00 26.11
CA ALA A 835 -12.13 17.86 26.80
C ALA A 835 -13.06 17.05 25.87
N SER A 836 -13.85 17.74 25.05
CA SER A 836 -14.76 17.13 24.07
C SER A 836 -13.99 16.36 23.01
N GLN A 837 -12.92 16.95 22.47
CA GLN A 837 -12.05 16.32 21.49
C GLN A 837 -11.33 15.08 22.06
N ALA A 838 -10.96 15.08 23.34
CA ALA A 838 -10.41 13.90 24.00
C ALA A 838 -11.42 12.74 24.02
N LEU A 839 -12.70 12.98 24.32
CA LEU A 839 -13.73 11.94 24.33
C LEU A 839 -14.00 11.38 22.92
N GLU A 840 -14.02 12.25 21.91
CA GLU A 840 -14.11 11.84 20.50
C GLU A 840 -12.94 10.93 20.09
N TYR A 841 -11.72 11.19 20.57
CA TYR A 841 -10.55 10.35 20.29
C TYR A 841 -10.53 9.04 21.09
N GLU A 842 -10.96 9.05 22.36
CA GLU A 842 -11.19 7.80 23.12
C GLU A 842 -12.18 6.89 22.40
N ARG A 843 -13.29 7.46 21.90
CA ARG A 843 -14.35 6.74 21.17
C ARG A 843 -13.91 6.23 19.79
N ASN A 844 -13.30 7.09 18.99
CA ASN A 844 -13.02 6.78 17.58
C ASN A 844 -11.69 6.05 17.37
N HIS A 845 -10.77 6.09 18.34
CA HIS A 845 -9.41 5.57 18.20
C HIS A 845 -8.96 4.66 19.37
N GLY A 846 -9.77 4.47 20.41
CA GLY A 846 -9.47 3.55 21.52
C GLY A 846 -8.30 4.00 22.41
N VAL A 847 -7.94 5.29 22.38
CA VAL A 847 -6.75 5.83 23.06
C VAL A 847 -7.06 6.07 24.54
N SER A 848 -6.84 5.06 25.38
CA SER A 848 -7.13 5.10 26.84
C SER A 848 -6.21 6.00 27.67
N THR A 849 -5.26 6.71 27.07
CA THR A 849 -4.25 7.54 27.74
C THR A 849 -4.65 9.01 27.91
N LEU A 850 -5.86 9.41 27.50
CA LEU A 850 -6.27 10.82 27.43
C LEU A 850 -6.83 11.42 28.74
N GLN A 851 -6.80 10.68 29.86
CA GLN A 851 -7.24 11.17 31.17
C GLN A 851 -6.67 12.55 31.58
N PRO A 852 -5.38 12.89 31.37
CA PRO A 852 -4.81 14.19 31.77
C PRO A 852 -5.47 15.40 31.11
N PHE A 853 -6.11 15.23 29.95
CA PHE A 853 -6.86 16.30 29.29
C PHE A 853 -8.12 16.67 30.06
N PHE A 854 -8.84 15.68 30.61
CA PHE A 854 -10.02 15.92 31.43
C PHE A 854 -9.65 16.54 32.79
N ASP A 855 -8.61 16.01 33.44
CA ASP A 855 -8.12 16.49 34.74
C ASP A 855 -7.68 17.97 34.70
N SER A 856 -7.12 18.40 33.56
CA SER A 856 -6.60 19.76 33.37
C SER A 856 -7.63 20.77 32.84
N SER A 857 -8.82 20.32 32.42
CA SER A 857 -9.86 21.13 31.77
C SER A 857 -11.17 21.24 32.58
N VAL A 858 -11.93 20.16 32.69
CA VAL A 858 -13.32 20.15 33.22
C VAL A 858 -13.41 20.70 34.65
N PRO A 859 -12.49 20.38 35.59
CA PRO A 859 -12.49 20.96 36.94
C PRO A 859 -12.19 22.47 37.00
N ARG A 860 -11.81 23.10 35.88
CA ARG A 860 -11.42 24.51 35.79
C ARG A 860 -12.45 25.39 35.05
N LEU A 861 -13.55 24.81 34.56
CA LEU A 861 -14.64 25.55 33.94
C LEU A 861 -15.34 26.44 34.98
N GLN A 862 -15.61 27.70 34.63
CA GLN A 862 -16.17 28.72 35.54
C GLN A 862 -17.56 29.21 35.11
N HIS A 863 -17.79 29.35 33.81
CA HIS A 863 -19.08 29.80 33.27
C HIS A 863 -20.18 28.73 33.49
N PRO A 864 -21.35 29.06 34.07
CA PRO A 864 -22.36 28.07 34.47
C PRO A 864 -22.89 27.18 33.33
N GLU A 865 -22.95 27.71 32.11
CA GLU A 865 -23.45 26.98 30.93
C GLU A 865 -22.41 25.97 30.45
N VAL A 866 -21.14 26.39 30.34
CA VAL A 866 -20.03 25.50 29.96
C VAL A 866 -19.77 24.45 31.05
N GLN A 867 -19.97 24.79 32.33
CA GLN A 867 -19.98 23.83 33.44
C GLN A 867 -21.13 22.80 33.35
N ALA A 868 -22.25 23.11 32.69
CA ALA A 868 -23.30 22.13 32.44
C ALA A 868 -22.87 21.18 31.32
N TRP A 869 -22.41 21.71 30.18
CA TRP A 869 -21.90 20.92 29.07
C TRP A 869 -20.76 19.98 29.50
N GLY A 870 -19.84 20.45 30.36
CA GLY A 870 -18.76 19.62 30.91
C GLY A 870 -19.23 18.46 31.80
N LYS A 871 -20.38 18.57 32.47
CA LYS A 871 -20.97 17.47 33.26
C LYS A 871 -21.62 16.43 32.35
N ASP A 872 -22.36 16.88 31.33
CA ASP A 872 -22.98 15.98 30.36
C ASP A 872 -21.91 15.21 29.55
N LEU A 873 -20.82 15.87 29.17
CA LEU A 873 -19.66 15.25 28.53
C LEU A 873 -19.02 14.15 29.40
N MET A 874 -18.80 14.43 30.70
CA MET A 874 -18.24 13.44 31.62
C MET A 874 -19.17 12.24 31.82
N LYS A 875 -20.49 12.47 31.88
CA LYS A 875 -21.50 11.42 31.95
C LYS A 875 -21.53 10.55 30.68
N GLU A 876 -21.36 11.15 29.49
CA GLU A 876 -21.23 10.42 28.23
C GLU A 876 -19.96 9.55 28.20
N ARG A 877 -18.86 10.05 28.79
CA ARG A 877 -17.60 9.31 28.98
C ARG A 877 -17.72 8.15 29.97
N GLU A 878 -18.42 8.32 31.08
CA GLU A 878 -18.70 7.25 32.04
C GLU A 878 -19.45 6.09 31.38
N ILE A 879 -20.47 6.39 30.55
CA ILE A 879 -21.23 5.38 29.80
C ILE A 879 -20.32 4.63 28.81
N LEU A 880 -19.43 5.35 28.10
CA LEU A 880 -18.44 4.74 27.20
C LEU A 880 -17.53 3.75 27.96
N GLN A 881 -16.97 4.16 29.10
CA GLN A 881 -16.07 3.34 29.91
C GLN A 881 -16.79 2.10 30.50
N GLN A 882 -18.02 2.25 30.98
CA GLN A 882 -18.83 1.11 31.47
C GLN A 882 -19.10 0.07 30.37
N SER A 883 -19.37 0.52 29.13
CA SER A 883 -19.58 -0.39 27.99
C SER A 883 -18.31 -1.20 27.64
N GLN A 884 -17.13 -0.57 27.73
CA GLN A 884 -15.84 -1.21 27.46
C GLN A 884 -15.46 -2.21 28.57
N ALA A 885 -15.72 -1.86 29.84
CA ALA A 885 -15.51 -2.75 30.98
C ALA A 885 -16.35 -4.03 30.87
N ASN A 886 -17.66 -3.89 30.64
CA ASN A 886 -18.58 -5.03 30.50
C ASN A 886 -18.20 -5.95 29.33
N THR A 887 -17.76 -5.37 28.20
CA THR A 887 -17.30 -6.14 27.03
C THR A 887 -16.03 -6.95 27.33
N SER A 888 -15.20 -6.51 28.29
CA SER A 888 -13.96 -7.18 28.67
C SER A 888 -14.21 -8.38 29.60
N THR A 889 -15.13 -8.25 30.56
CA THR A 889 -15.45 -9.33 31.52
C THR A 889 -16.11 -10.53 30.85
N SER A 890 -16.96 -10.32 29.85
CA SER A 890 -17.62 -11.40 29.07
C SER A 890 -16.69 -12.14 28.10
N GLY A 891 -15.38 -11.87 28.13
CA GLY A 891 -14.35 -12.57 27.33
C GLY A 891 -13.48 -13.57 28.13
N GLN A 892 -13.78 -13.78 29.41
CA GLN A 892 -13.02 -14.68 30.31
C GLN A 892 -13.89 -15.81 30.93
N LEU A 893 -15.10 -16.03 30.39
CA LEU A 893 -16.02 -17.13 30.69
C LEU A 893 -16.37 -17.86 29.39
#